data_AF-A0A933N8F0-F1
#
_entry.id   AF-A0A933N8F0-F1
#
_cell.length_a   1.000
_cell.length_b   1.000
_cell.length_c   1.000
_cell.angle_alpha   90.00
_cell.angle_beta   90.00
_cell.angle_gamma   90.00
#
_symmetry.space_group_name_H-M   'P 1'
#
loop_
_entity.id
_entity.type
_entity.pdbx_description
1 polymer ?
#
loop_
_entity_poly.entity_id
_entity_poly.type
_entity_poly.pdbx_seq_one_letter_code
_entity_poly.pdbx_strand_id
1 'polypeptide(L)'
;MSVPEMPSPHREDSALRRTASASHDGAREPRAAVKLFLLGFVMLFLELCLIRYLSGTIWNLGYFPNLVLLAVFIGMGSGFVFHEKISRLGSGTAYQLSAVALAGLVVMVHFGRPSVPGFERGGAELGGDLYFSRTPTVVGESLILFLAWFLAVSVIYALIAHRAAKLFRLFRPLTAYTLDISGSCAGILAFMLMSWAQIPADRWFALLIPAFLFTLAELSAMRALLTIAPMAVAVGLIQYQETRLQYDPKLSEGLEVVWSPYQKIEFIPARGTQPSTIFVNGISHQSMMDLPTIRSTYYQAIHDDRTSRGLPPFEKVFIIGAGSGNDIASALAHGAKRVHAVEIDPVIADLGRRHHPAKPYLDPRVELTIDDARAALGRSTESFDLVIFALTDSLVKASPMAQLRLENYIYTVEAIRSAYSHLSDQGDLLFYNFYRREWLVDKLADMIREGTGKEPRMIWRKGDFVVLTVGRGSEARKASAGTVEVARDDWPFFYLRERGIPGVYQLAMAAMAAMISTLLFFVWRGTRSHAQVSIHYKLAFVLMGTAFLLLETKSVIQFSLLFGTTWINTSLVFLSVLLLVLAANWTAVVARARIPVPLVFGLLIVASLATLFYPLASLLSVENPTSRFVLAALLTFLPVYFANLLFSLSFQDKAEAEHLFGWNLIGATLGGVAEYSSMAIGYGALAVLVAVTYSAVFALLWLGGRSTRADVTSESVPS
;
A
#
# COMPACT_ATOMS: atom_id res chain seq x y z
N MET A 1 56.76 28.24 11.47
CA MET A 1 55.60 27.34 11.69
C MET A 1 54.35 28.12 11.39
N SER A 2 53.84 27.99 10.17
CA SER A 2 52.60 28.61 9.70
C SER A 2 51.58 27.50 9.49
N VAL A 3 50.48 27.57 10.24
CA VAL A 3 49.34 26.66 10.13
C VAL A 3 48.59 27.01 8.84
N PRO A 4 48.28 26.05 7.95
CA PRO A 4 47.47 26.34 6.76
C PRO A 4 46.00 26.47 7.15
N GLU A 5 45.39 27.61 6.83
CA GLU A 5 43.94 27.84 6.97
C GLU A 5 43.15 26.87 6.08
N MET A 6 42.19 26.15 6.67
CA MET A 6 41.18 25.43 5.90
C MET A 6 40.21 26.41 5.23
N PRO A 7 39.78 26.17 3.97
CA PRO A 7 38.84 27.07 3.31
C PRO A 7 37.45 27.00 3.96
N SER A 8 36.83 28.16 4.18
CA SER A 8 35.46 28.25 4.66
C SER A 8 34.45 27.85 3.57
N PRO A 9 33.31 27.23 3.93
CA PRO A 9 32.32 26.70 2.98
C PRO A 9 31.72 27.77 2.04
N HIS A 10 31.76 29.04 2.42
CA HIS A 10 31.26 30.14 1.59
C HIS A 10 32.15 30.49 0.39
N ARG A 11 33.44 30.13 0.38
CA ARG A 11 34.33 30.46 -0.76
C ARG A 11 34.12 29.52 -1.96
N GLU A 12 33.77 28.25 -1.74
CA GLU A 12 33.42 27.30 -2.82
C GLU A 12 32.15 27.75 -3.58
N ASP A 13 31.14 28.27 -2.88
CA ASP A 13 29.90 28.77 -3.49
C ASP A 13 30.11 29.98 -4.41
N SER A 14 31.07 30.85 -4.08
CA SER A 14 31.37 32.05 -4.87
C SER A 14 32.07 31.73 -6.20
N ALA A 15 32.91 30.70 -6.23
CA ALA A 15 33.58 30.22 -7.43
C ALA A 15 32.58 29.59 -8.42
N LEU A 16 31.60 28.85 -7.89
CA LEU A 16 30.51 28.25 -8.67
C LEU A 16 29.60 29.29 -9.33
N ARG A 17 29.29 30.41 -8.67
CA ARG A 17 28.48 31.50 -9.26
C ARG A 17 29.17 32.17 -10.45
N ARG A 18 30.50 32.32 -10.41
CA ARG A 18 31.27 32.91 -11.54
C ARG A 18 31.47 31.91 -12.69
N THR A 19 31.48 30.60 -12.44
CA THR A 19 31.46 29.59 -13.50
C THR A 19 30.04 29.33 -14.05
N ALA A 20 28.99 29.62 -13.28
CA ALA A 20 27.60 29.42 -13.70
C ALA A 20 27.09 30.45 -14.72
N SER A 21 27.72 31.64 -14.81
CA SER A 21 27.35 32.65 -15.81
C SER A 21 28.02 32.43 -17.18
N ALA A 22 28.89 31.43 -17.33
CA ALA A 22 29.66 31.19 -18.55
C ALA A 22 29.73 29.70 -18.91
N SER A 23 28.60 29.06 -19.19
CA SER A 23 28.49 27.88 -20.08
C SER A 23 27.03 27.43 -20.17
N HIS A 24 26.40 27.80 -21.27
CA HIS A 24 24.99 27.59 -21.55
C HIS A 24 24.76 26.36 -22.44
N ASP A 25 25.43 25.23 -22.16
CA ASP A 25 25.25 23.98 -22.92
C ASP A 25 25.03 22.77 -21.99
N GLY A 26 23.93 22.06 -22.25
CA GLY A 26 23.34 21.00 -21.42
C GLY A 26 24.06 19.65 -21.38
N ALA A 27 25.38 19.62 -21.52
CA ALA A 27 26.18 18.39 -21.43
C ALA A 27 26.85 18.25 -20.05
N ARG A 28 26.06 18.01 -18.99
CA ARG A 28 26.59 17.62 -17.67
C ARG A 28 26.69 16.09 -17.58
N GLU A 29 27.84 15.63 -17.10
CA GLU A 29 28.37 14.25 -17.08
C GLU A 29 27.31 13.11 -17.16
N PRO A 30 27.34 12.25 -18.21
CA PRO A 30 26.45 11.09 -18.34
C PRO A 30 26.42 10.19 -17.10
N ARG A 31 27.56 10.10 -16.39
CA ARG A 31 27.70 9.35 -15.14
C ARG A 31 26.83 9.90 -14.01
N ALA A 32 26.67 11.22 -13.89
CA ALA A 32 25.84 11.83 -12.86
C ALA A 32 24.34 11.56 -13.13
N ALA A 33 23.92 11.55 -14.40
CA ALA A 33 22.55 11.26 -14.78
C ALA A 33 22.18 9.80 -14.48
N VAL A 34 23.07 8.86 -14.83
CA VAL A 34 22.92 7.44 -14.49
C VAL A 34 22.87 7.23 -12.98
N LYS A 35 23.72 7.93 -12.20
CA LYS A 35 23.68 7.84 -10.73
C LYS A 35 22.38 8.36 -10.14
N LEU A 36 21.83 9.46 -10.65
CA LEU A 36 20.53 9.98 -10.18
C LEU A 36 19.39 9.03 -10.53
N PHE A 37 19.38 8.50 -11.76
CA PHE A 37 18.44 7.45 -12.17
C PHE A 37 18.53 6.22 -11.26
N LEU A 38 19.74 5.73 -10.98
CA LEU A 38 19.94 4.57 -10.10
C LEU A 38 19.55 4.87 -8.64
N LEU A 39 19.66 6.11 -8.17
CA LEU A 39 19.16 6.48 -6.84
C LEU A 39 17.64 6.47 -6.79
N GLY A 40 16.94 6.96 -7.83
CA GLY A 40 15.49 6.80 -7.95
C GLY A 40 15.08 5.34 -7.94
N PHE A 41 15.79 4.50 -8.72
CA PHE A 41 15.62 3.04 -8.69
C PHE A 41 15.80 2.46 -7.27
N VAL A 42 16.90 2.78 -6.59
CA VAL A 42 17.20 2.26 -5.25
C VAL A 42 16.14 2.70 -4.25
N MET A 43 15.73 3.97 -4.26
CA MET A 43 14.74 4.50 -3.31
C MET A 43 13.42 3.74 -3.42
N LEU A 44 12.87 3.61 -4.64
CA LEU A 44 11.57 2.97 -4.81
C LEU A 44 11.65 1.43 -4.75
N PHE A 45 12.70 0.81 -5.30
CA PHE A 45 12.89 -0.63 -5.19
C PHE A 45 13.06 -1.06 -3.72
N LEU A 46 13.89 -0.35 -2.96
CA LEU A 46 14.08 -0.61 -1.52
C LEU A 46 12.76 -0.39 -0.75
N GLU A 47 11.91 0.53 -1.19
CA GLU A 47 10.68 0.87 -0.49
C GLU A 47 9.73 -0.31 -0.55
N LEU A 48 9.52 -0.83 -1.76
CA LEU A 48 8.73 -2.03 -2.00
C LEU A 48 9.33 -3.26 -1.30
N CYS A 49 10.66 -3.39 -1.31
CA CYS A 49 11.37 -4.45 -0.57
C CYS A 49 11.06 -4.37 0.92
N LEU A 50 11.18 -3.20 1.53
CA LEU A 50 10.96 -3.02 2.97
C LEU A 50 9.49 -3.17 3.36
N ILE A 51 8.56 -2.61 2.58
CA ILE A 51 7.11 -2.82 2.80
C ILE A 51 6.83 -4.32 2.87
N ARG A 52 7.29 -5.08 1.87
CA ARG A 52 7.00 -6.51 1.78
C ARG A 52 7.76 -7.35 2.79
N TYR A 53 9.07 -7.11 2.96
CA TYR A 53 9.92 -7.83 3.91
C TYR A 53 9.46 -7.60 5.36
N LEU A 54 9.32 -6.34 5.77
CA LEU A 54 8.94 -6.01 7.15
C LEU A 54 7.51 -6.49 7.47
N SER A 55 6.55 -6.38 6.55
CA SER A 55 5.21 -6.95 6.74
C SER A 55 5.20 -8.48 6.85
N GLY A 56 6.19 -9.16 6.25
CA GLY A 56 6.37 -10.61 6.34
C GLY A 56 7.05 -11.06 7.64
N THR A 57 7.96 -10.25 8.19
CA THR A 57 8.80 -10.64 9.34
C THR A 57 8.36 -10.04 10.69
N ILE A 58 7.79 -8.84 10.70
CA ILE A 58 7.31 -8.18 11.92
C ILE A 58 5.87 -8.61 12.16
N TRP A 59 5.60 -9.27 13.28
CA TRP A 59 4.25 -9.71 13.60
C TRP A 59 3.28 -8.53 13.59
N ASN A 60 2.17 -8.72 12.89
CA ASN A 60 1.08 -7.76 12.75
C ASN A 60 1.44 -6.47 11.98
N LEU A 61 2.68 -6.28 11.52
CA LEU A 61 2.98 -5.15 10.63
C LEU A 61 2.34 -5.34 9.25
N GLY A 62 2.02 -6.59 8.88
CA GLY A 62 1.11 -6.86 7.77
C GLY A 62 -0.21 -6.06 7.86
N TYR A 63 -0.64 -5.67 9.08
CA TYR A 63 -1.82 -4.83 9.25
C TYR A 63 -1.65 -3.35 8.92
N PHE A 64 -0.40 -2.86 8.88
CA PHE A 64 -0.11 -1.43 8.76
C PHE A 64 1.08 -1.18 7.82
N PRO A 65 1.04 -1.68 6.56
CA PRO A 65 2.15 -1.49 5.62
C PRO A 65 2.42 -0.01 5.33
N ASN A 66 1.41 0.85 5.44
CA ASN A 66 1.52 2.29 5.26
C ASN A 66 2.43 2.98 6.29
N LEU A 67 2.69 2.38 7.46
CA LEU A 67 3.67 2.92 8.40
C LEU A 67 5.08 2.89 7.82
N VAL A 68 5.42 1.87 7.02
CA VAL A 68 6.70 1.82 6.32
C VAL A 68 6.77 2.92 5.27
N LEU A 69 5.70 3.10 4.48
CA LEU A 69 5.57 4.18 3.49
C LEU A 69 5.77 5.58 4.12
N LEU A 70 5.13 5.83 5.27
CA LEU A 70 5.29 7.09 6.01
C LEU A 70 6.73 7.30 6.49
N ALA A 71 7.38 6.27 7.04
CA ALA A 71 8.79 6.36 7.44
C ALA A 71 9.71 6.68 6.25
N VAL A 72 9.43 6.07 5.09
CA VAL A 72 10.15 6.32 3.84
C VAL A 72 10.00 7.78 3.39
N PHE A 73 8.77 8.31 3.31
CA PHE A 73 8.55 9.70 2.93
C PHE A 73 9.15 10.71 3.90
N ILE A 74 9.07 10.46 5.21
CA ILE A 74 9.71 11.30 6.23
C ILE A 74 11.23 11.30 6.04
N GLY A 75 11.81 10.11 5.83
CA GLY A 75 13.23 9.97 5.54
C GLY A 75 13.64 10.75 4.30
N MET A 76 12.96 10.52 3.16
CA MET A 76 13.28 11.20 1.91
C MET A 76 13.13 12.72 2.01
N GLY A 77 12.00 13.19 2.55
CA GLY A 77 11.76 14.62 2.77
C GLY A 77 12.84 15.26 3.64
N SER A 78 13.20 14.61 4.75
CA SER A 78 14.28 15.08 5.64
C SER A 78 15.64 15.12 4.92
N GLY A 79 15.95 14.09 4.13
CA GLY A 79 17.20 14.00 3.39
C GLY A 79 17.36 15.10 2.34
N PHE A 80 16.30 15.43 1.60
CA PHE A 80 16.29 16.54 0.63
C PHE A 80 16.38 17.90 1.30
N VAL A 81 15.63 18.13 2.39
CA VAL A 81 15.61 19.42 3.08
C VAL A 81 16.93 19.72 3.81
N PHE A 82 17.52 18.73 4.48
CA PHE A 82 18.75 18.94 5.28
C PHE A 82 20.04 18.64 4.52
N HIS A 83 19.97 18.51 3.19
CA HIS A 83 21.10 18.06 2.38
C HIS A 83 22.32 19.02 2.46
N GLU A 84 22.13 20.27 2.86
CA GLU A 84 23.22 21.25 2.94
C GLU A 84 24.11 21.11 4.16
N LYS A 85 23.60 20.50 5.24
CA LYS A 85 24.36 20.33 6.49
C LYS A 85 25.54 19.38 6.38
N ILE A 86 25.57 18.52 5.35
CA ILE A 86 26.68 17.60 5.10
C ILE A 86 27.37 17.99 3.79
N SER A 87 28.70 18.01 3.84
CA SER A 87 29.56 18.29 2.70
C SER A 87 29.38 17.25 1.58
N ARG A 88 29.86 17.56 0.37
CA ARG A 88 29.78 16.65 -0.78
C ARG A 88 30.50 15.32 -0.51
N LEU A 89 31.69 15.36 0.10
CA LEU A 89 32.44 14.16 0.50
C LEU A 89 31.70 13.40 1.61
N GLY A 90 31.16 14.11 2.61
CA GLY A 90 30.35 13.52 3.66
C GLY A 90 29.08 12.84 3.14
N SER A 91 28.48 13.33 2.04
CA SER A 91 27.30 12.69 1.42
C SER A 91 27.58 11.27 0.89
N GLY A 92 28.83 11.00 0.46
CA GLY A 92 29.24 9.66 0.03
C GLY A 92 29.32 8.69 1.22
N THR A 93 29.88 9.15 2.34
CA THR A 93 29.93 8.39 3.59
C THR A 93 28.53 8.19 4.17
N ALA A 94 27.69 9.23 4.16
CA ALA A 94 26.29 9.14 4.60
C ALA A 94 25.53 8.08 3.81
N TYR A 95 25.65 8.10 2.47
CA TYR A 95 25.06 7.08 1.62
C TYR A 95 25.56 5.67 1.97
N GLN A 96 26.86 5.50 2.20
CA GLN A 96 27.41 4.21 2.63
C GLN A 96 26.90 3.76 4.00
N LEU A 97 26.74 4.68 4.95
CA LEU A 97 26.14 4.39 6.26
C LEU A 97 24.70 3.90 6.15
N SER A 98 23.97 4.24 5.09
CA SER A 98 22.63 3.70 4.87
C SER A 98 22.65 2.18 4.63
N ALA A 99 23.70 1.63 4.01
CA ALA A 99 23.87 0.18 3.86
C ALA A 99 24.13 -0.51 5.22
N VAL A 100 24.91 0.14 6.09
CA VAL A 100 25.14 -0.33 7.46
C VAL A 100 23.86 -0.27 8.28
N ALA A 101 23.12 0.84 8.19
CA ALA A 101 21.84 1.01 8.87
C ALA A 101 20.79 0.00 8.38
N LEU A 102 20.76 -0.31 7.08
CA LEU A 102 19.90 -1.34 6.50
C LEU A 102 20.22 -2.72 7.07
N ALA A 103 21.50 -3.09 7.15
CA ALA A 103 21.90 -4.34 7.79
C ALA A 103 21.54 -4.35 9.29
N GLY A 104 21.75 -3.23 9.98
CA GLY A 104 21.35 -3.04 11.38
C GLY A 104 19.85 -3.22 11.60
N LEU A 105 19.01 -2.72 10.68
CA LEU A 105 17.56 -2.93 10.70
C LEU A 105 17.22 -4.42 10.58
N VAL A 106 17.82 -5.15 9.62
CA VAL A 106 17.59 -6.60 9.45
C VAL A 106 18.01 -7.38 10.70
N VAL A 107 19.17 -7.06 11.27
CA VAL A 107 19.67 -7.65 12.53
C VAL A 107 18.71 -7.36 13.69
N MET A 108 18.30 -6.11 13.85
CA MET A 108 17.39 -5.69 14.92
C MET A 108 16.02 -6.35 14.78
N VAL A 109 15.46 -6.48 13.57
CA VAL A 109 14.19 -7.19 13.36
C VAL A 109 14.32 -8.66 13.72
N HIS A 110 15.42 -9.31 13.33
CA HIS A 110 15.65 -10.71 13.62
C HIS A 110 15.76 -11.02 15.12
N PHE A 111 16.62 -10.29 15.83
CA PHE A 111 16.90 -10.55 17.24
C PHE A 111 15.89 -9.87 18.18
N GLY A 112 15.45 -8.66 17.84
CA GLY A 112 14.50 -7.88 18.64
C GLY A 112 13.06 -8.36 18.50
N ARG A 113 12.69 -8.99 17.38
CA ARG A 113 11.32 -9.46 17.09
C ARG A 113 10.27 -8.38 17.40
N PRO A 114 10.37 -7.18 16.78
CA PRO A 114 9.42 -6.11 17.02
C PRO A 114 7.99 -6.54 16.67
N SER A 115 7.04 -5.84 17.25
CA SER A 115 5.62 -5.97 16.95
C SER A 115 4.97 -4.58 16.92
N VAL A 116 3.79 -4.48 16.33
CA VAL A 116 2.99 -3.24 16.45
C VAL A 116 2.32 -3.24 17.84
N PRO A 117 2.49 -2.18 18.65
CA PRO A 117 1.94 -2.14 20.01
C PRO A 117 0.42 -2.29 20.06
N GLY A 118 -0.07 -2.94 21.13
CA GLY A 118 -1.50 -3.04 21.45
C GLY A 118 -2.20 -4.32 20.98
N PHE A 119 -1.49 -5.25 20.35
CA PHE A 119 -2.01 -6.56 19.89
C PHE A 119 -1.78 -7.73 20.87
N GLU A 120 -1.48 -7.39 22.12
CA GLU A 120 -1.01 -8.36 23.11
C GLU A 120 -2.13 -9.08 23.85
N ARG A 121 -3.32 -8.48 23.88
CA ARG A 121 -4.54 -9.09 24.39
C ARG A 121 -5.18 -9.86 23.23
N GLY A 122 -5.35 -11.17 23.36
CA GLY A 122 -6.00 -12.00 22.32
C GLY A 122 -7.39 -11.45 21.98
N GLY A 123 -7.70 -11.34 20.69
CA GLY A 123 -8.92 -10.69 20.21
C GLY A 123 -8.89 -9.16 20.34
N ALA A 124 -7.72 -8.53 20.10
CA ALA A 124 -7.48 -7.12 20.35
C ALA A 124 -8.45 -6.23 19.55
N GLU A 125 -9.49 -5.79 20.25
CA GLU A 125 -10.28 -4.62 19.88
C GLU A 125 -9.43 -3.39 20.17
N LEU A 126 -8.83 -2.81 19.13
CA LEU A 126 -7.96 -1.64 19.24
C LEU A 126 -8.77 -0.39 18.92
N GLY A 127 -9.39 0.17 19.96
CA GLY A 127 -10.14 1.43 19.85
C GLY A 127 -11.42 1.34 19.02
N GLY A 128 -12.04 0.15 18.93
CA GLY A 128 -13.27 -0.12 18.18
C GLY A 128 -13.11 -1.09 17.00
N ASP A 129 -11.87 -1.44 16.63
CA ASP A 129 -11.55 -2.31 15.49
C ASP A 129 -11.10 -3.71 15.89
N LEU A 130 -11.56 -4.72 15.16
CA LEU A 130 -11.17 -6.11 15.36
C LEU A 130 -9.92 -6.50 14.58
N TYR A 131 -8.89 -6.98 15.30
CA TYR A 131 -7.72 -7.60 14.70
C TYR A 131 -7.58 -9.09 15.08
N PHE A 132 -6.98 -9.86 14.17
CA PHE A 132 -7.07 -11.34 14.18
C PHE A 132 -5.78 -12.07 14.58
N SER A 133 -4.88 -11.37 15.27
CA SER A 133 -3.58 -11.89 15.67
C SER A 133 -3.31 -11.61 17.14
N ARG A 134 -2.66 -12.57 17.81
CA ARG A 134 -2.08 -12.40 19.15
C ARG A 134 -0.57 -12.39 19.01
N THR A 135 0.08 -11.31 19.44
CA THR A 135 1.55 -11.28 19.53
C THR A 135 2.02 -11.89 20.84
N PRO A 136 3.12 -12.67 20.82
CA PRO A 136 3.69 -13.26 22.04
C PRO A 136 4.52 -12.28 22.91
N THR A 137 4.63 -11.00 22.53
CA THR A 137 5.50 -9.98 23.19
C THR A 137 4.81 -9.17 24.30
N VAL A 138 5.59 -8.56 25.19
CA VAL A 138 5.16 -7.75 26.36
C VAL A 138 5.15 -6.22 26.05
N VAL A 139 4.13 -5.48 26.53
CA VAL A 139 3.77 -4.07 26.20
C VAL A 139 4.95 -3.11 26.11
N GLY A 140 5.86 -3.14 27.08
CA GLY A 140 6.93 -2.14 27.21
C GLY A 140 8.05 -2.29 26.18
N GLU A 141 8.39 -3.52 25.81
CA GLU A 141 9.46 -3.80 24.85
C GLU A 141 8.99 -3.53 23.41
N SER A 142 7.70 -3.76 23.13
CA SER A 142 7.09 -3.56 21.82
C SER A 142 7.17 -2.11 21.33
N LEU A 143 6.89 -1.12 22.18
CA LEU A 143 6.89 0.30 21.77
C LEU A 143 8.29 0.81 21.38
N ILE A 144 9.32 0.49 22.17
CA ILE A 144 10.69 0.95 21.91
C ILE A 144 11.19 0.35 20.59
N LEU A 145 11.01 -0.96 20.41
CA LEU A 145 11.42 -1.66 19.19
C LEU A 145 10.60 -1.20 17.98
N PHE A 146 9.32 -0.87 18.17
CA PHE A 146 8.46 -0.27 17.16
C PHE A 146 9.00 1.07 16.67
N LEU A 147 9.29 1.98 17.60
CA LEU A 147 9.87 3.30 17.26
C LEU A 147 11.27 3.15 16.66
N ALA A 148 12.05 2.18 17.11
CA ALA A 148 13.40 1.93 16.60
C ALA A 148 13.41 1.51 15.13
N TRP A 149 12.54 0.57 14.71
CA TRP A 149 12.48 0.19 13.28
C TRP A 149 11.93 1.32 12.42
N PHE A 150 10.93 2.05 12.90
CA PHE A 150 10.35 3.18 12.17
C PHE A 150 11.41 4.27 11.93
N LEU A 151 12.16 4.62 12.98
CA LEU A 151 13.26 5.58 12.89
C LEU A 151 14.39 5.06 12.01
N ALA A 152 14.75 3.78 12.10
CA ALA A 152 15.78 3.18 11.25
C ALA A 152 15.44 3.29 9.76
N VAL A 153 14.20 2.99 9.36
CA VAL A 153 13.73 3.17 7.97
C VAL A 153 13.85 4.65 7.56
N SER A 154 13.37 5.56 8.42
CA SER A 154 13.46 7.01 8.15
C SER A 154 14.91 7.48 7.97
N VAL A 155 15.83 7.00 8.81
CA VAL A 155 17.26 7.33 8.73
C VAL A 155 17.90 6.77 7.46
N ILE A 156 17.63 5.50 7.11
CA ILE A 156 18.13 4.88 5.88
C ILE A 156 17.75 5.74 4.66
N TYR A 157 16.48 6.14 4.57
CA TYR A 157 15.99 6.96 3.47
C TYR A 157 16.52 8.38 3.50
N ALA A 158 16.68 9.00 4.67
CA ALA A 158 17.31 10.31 4.77
C ALA A 158 18.73 10.31 4.24
N LEU A 159 19.52 9.28 4.55
CA LEU A 159 20.90 9.12 4.07
C LEU A 159 20.97 8.89 2.55
N ILE A 160 20.05 8.11 1.98
CA ILE A 160 19.95 7.89 0.54
C ILE A 160 19.51 9.17 -0.18
N ALA A 161 18.43 9.79 0.28
CA ALA A 161 17.85 10.99 -0.30
C ALA A 161 18.78 12.20 -0.21
N HIS A 162 19.61 12.29 0.83
CA HIS A 162 20.66 13.31 0.90
C HIS A 162 21.59 13.23 -0.31
N ARG A 163 22.05 12.02 -0.66
CA ARG A 163 22.91 11.81 -1.82
C ARG A 163 22.17 12.16 -3.12
N ALA A 164 20.90 11.77 -3.22
CA ALA A 164 20.05 12.10 -4.36
C ALA A 164 19.92 13.63 -4.53
N ALA A 165 19.63 14.37 -3.46
CA ALA A 165 19.49 15.83 -3.46
C ALA A 165 20.75 16.55 -3.98
N LYS A 166 21.96 16.07 -3.62
CA LYS A 166 23.22 16.63 -4.14
C LYS A 166 23.38 16.42 -5.65
N LEU A 167 22.95 15.28 -6.19
CA LEU A 167 22.97 15.04 -7.63
C LEU A 167 21.83 15.77 -8.35
N PHE A 168 20.69 15.93 -7.69
CA PHE A 168 19.52 16.64 -8.20
C PHE A 168 19.88 18.08 -8.63
N ARG A 169 20.67 18.78 -7.81
CA ARG A 169 21.19 20.14 -8.07
C ARG A 169 22.07 20.27 -9.32
N LEU A 170 22.59 19.16 -9.84
CA LEU A 170 23.44 19.18 -11.03
C LEU A 170 22.62 19.34 -12.31
N PHE A 171 21.31 19.14 -12.27
CA PHE A 171 20.45 19.19 -13.44
C PHE A 171 19.41 20.31 -13.33
N ARG A 172 18.80 20.67 -14.45
CA ARG A 172 17.60 21.53 -14.42
C ARG A 172 16.49 20.81 -13.66
N PRO A 173 15.61 21.51 -12.92
CA PRO A 173 14.61 20.90 -12.05
C PRO A 173 13.79 19.79 -12.74
N LEU A 174 13.23 20.07 -13.92
CA LEU A 174 12.41 19.09 -14.66
C LEU A 174 13.23 17.90 -15.19
N THR A 175 14.50 18.11 -15.54
CA THR A 175 15.41 17.03 -15.97
C THR A 175 15.79 16.13 -14.81
N ALA A 176 16.15 16.72 -13.66
CA ALA A 176 16.43 15.98 -12.43
C ALA A 176 15.23 15.13 -12.03
N TYR A 177 14.03 15.73 -12.05
CA TYR A 177 12.78 15.06 -11.74
C TYR A 177 12.45 13.93 -12.72
N THR A 178 12.69 14.14 -14.02
CA THR A 178 12.52 13.07 -15.04
C THR A 178 13.42 11.88 -14.75
N LEU A 179 14.71 12.12 -14.45
CA LEU A 179 15.68 11.05 -14.19
C LEU A 179 15.32 10.26 -12.93
N ASP A 180 14.92 10.95 -11.87
CA ASP A 180 14.50 10.35 -10.61
C ASP A 180 13.25 9.46 -10.80
N ILE A 181 12.18 10.01 -11.37
CA ILE A 181 10.93 9.27 -11.62
C ILE A 181 11.13 8.12 -12.61
N SER A 182 11.97 8.29 -13.64
CA SER A 182 12.28 7.19 -14.58
C SER A 182 13.02 6.05 -13.89
N GLY A 183 13.94 6.38 -12.97
CA GLY A 183 14.61 5.41 -12.12
C GLY A 183 13.62 4.65 -11.23
N SER A 184 12.73 5.39 -10.59
CA SER A 184 11.62 4.86 -9.80
C SER A 184 10.74 3.89 -10.60
N CYS A 185 10.31 4.25 -11.83
CA CYS A 185 9.58 3.34 -12.72
C CYS A 185 10.33 2.02 -12.95
N ALA A 186 11.65 2.07 -13.19
CA ALA A 186 12.46 0.87 -13.34
C ALA A 186 12.53 0.05 -12.04
N GLY A 187 12.52 0.71 -10.87
CA GLY A 187 12.46 0.07 -9.56
C GLY A 187 11.17 -0.74 -9.35
N ILE A 188 10.02 -0.13 -9.64
CA ILE A 188 8.71 -0.84 -9.60
C ILE A 188 8.73 -2.03 -10.54
N LEU A 189 9.13 -1.84 -11.81
CA LEU A 189 9.12 -2.89 -12.82
C LEU A 189 10.02 -4.07 -12.42
N ALA A 190 11.21 -3.79 -11.89
CA ALA A 190 12.11 -4.82 -11.39
C ALA A 190 11.47 -5.59 -10.23
N PHE A 191 10.90 -4.91 -9.24
CA PHE A 191 10.28 -5.57 -8.11
C PHE A 191 9.01 -6.37 -8.48
N MET A 192 8.22 -5.86 -9.43
CA MET A 192 7.08 -6.58 -10.01
C MET A 192 7.54 -7.88 -10.67
N LEU A 193 8.60 -7.84 -11.47
CA LEU A 193 9.14 -9.03 -12.14
C LEU A 193 9.67 -10.06 -11.11
N MET A 194 10.34 -9.60 -10.06
CA MET A 194 10.83 -10.47 -8.99
C MET A 194 9.67 -11.09 -8.19
N SER A 195 8.60 -10.32 -7.93
CA SER A 195 7.39 -10.79 -7.25
C SER A 195 6.62 -11.80 -8.09
N TRP A 196 6.51 -11.55 -9.41
CA TRP A 196 5.90 -12.48 -10.37
C TRP A 196 6.66 -13.82 -10.43
N ALA A 197 8.00 -13.75 -10.47
CA ALA A 197 8.87 -14.91 -10.46
C ALA A 197 9.03 -15.56 -9.08
N GLN A 198 8.29 -15.09 -8.06
CA GLN A 198 8.29 -15.61 -6.69
C GLN A 198 9.72 -15.72 -6.10
N ILE A 199 10.58 -14.76 -6.46
CA ILE A 199 11.98 -14.76 -6.03
C ILE A 199 12.03 -14.56 -4.51
N PRO A 200 12.82 -15.36 -3.76
CA PRO A 200 13.00 -15.18 -2.32
C PRO A 200 13.60 -13.83 -1.92
N ALA A 201 13.38 -13.41 -0.68
CA ALA A 201 13.65 -12.04 -0.24
C ALA A 201 15.14 -11.73 -0.13
N ASP A 202 15.96 -12.72 0.21
CA ASP A 202 17.43 -12.59 0.25
C ASP A 202 18.00 -12.05 -1.07
N ARG A 203 17.45 -12.50 -2.20
CA ARG A 203 17.85 -12.07 -3.55
C ARG A 203 17.42 -10.65 -3.89
N TRP A 204 16.34 -10.14 -3.30
CA TRP A 204 15.95 -8.72 -3.46
C TRP A 204 17.02 -7.83 -2.82
N PHE A 205 17.45 -8.18 -1.61
CA PHE A 205 18.53 -7.48 -0.90
C PHE A 205 19.89 -7.68 -1.57
N ALA A 206 20.15 -8.84 -2.17
CA ALA A 206 21.37 -9.08 -2.94
C ALA A 206 21.45 -8.17 -4.18
N LEU A 207 20.33 -7.90 -4.87
CA LEU A 207 20.27 -7.00 -6.02
C LEU A 207 20.62 -5.54 -5.64
N LEU A 208 20.39 -5.14 -4.39
CA LEU A 208 20.78 -3.81 -3.91
C LEU A 208 22.29 -3.64 -3.84
N ILE A 209 23.09 -4.70 -3.65
CA ILE A 209 24.55 -4.62 -3.52
C ILE A 209 25.19 -3.94 -4.74
N PRO A 210 25.01 -4.43 -5.98
CA PRO A 210 25.57 -3.75 -7.14
C PRO A 210 25.00 -2.34 -7.30
N ALA A 211 23.71 -2.12 -7.04
CA ALA A 211 23.09 -0.79 -7.16
C ALA A 211 23.75 0.24 -6.22
N PHE A 212 24.00 -0.14 -4.97
CA PHE A 212 24.72 0.68 -3.99
C PHE A 212 26.16 0.96 -4.41
N LEU A 213 26.86 -0.03 -4.96
CA LEU A 213 28.25 0.15 -5.40
C LEU A 213 28.36 1.13 -6.57
N PHE A 214 27.42 1.09 -7.53
CA PHE A 214 27.42 1.98 -8.69
C PHE A 214 27.10 3.45 -8.35
N THR A 215 26.29 3.68 -7.31
CA THR A 215 25.88 5.02 -6.88
C THR A 215 26.85 5.68 -5.89
N LEU A 216 27.85 4.93 -5.39
CA LEU A 216 28.91 5.46 -4.52
C LEU A 216 29.57 6.71 -5.14
N ALA A 217 29.99 7.62 -4.25
CA ALA A 217 30.70 8.83 -4.66
C ALA A 217 32.02 8.49 -5.36
N GLU A 218 32.82 7.64 -4.72
CA GLU A 218 34.07 7.08 -5.24
C GLU A 218 34.14 5.61 -4.86
N LEU A 219 34.51 4.77 -5.82
CA LEU A 219 34.70 3.34 -5.61
C LEU A 219 36.16 3.09 -5.22
N SER A 220 36.39 2.76 -3.95
CA SER A 220 37.66 2.23 -3.45
C SER A 220 37.44 0.84 -2.88
N ALA A 221 38.47 -0.01 -2.84
CA ALA A 221 38.35 -1.36 -2.29
C ALA A 221 37.80 -1.34 -0.84
N MET A 222 38.26 -0.40 -0.03
CA MET A 222 37.76 -0.21 1.34
C MET A 222 36.28 0.18 1.36
N ARG A 223 35.86 1.14 0.53
CA ARG A 223 34.44 1.53 0.50
C ARG A 223 33.55 0.43 -0.06
N ALA A 224 33.99 -0.29 -1.09
CA ALA A 224 33.27 -1.44 -1.59
C ALA A 224 33.11 -2.50 -0.49
N LEU A 225 34.18 -2.84 0.23
CA LEU A 225 34.15 -3.80 1.34
C LEU A 225 33.19 -3.36 2.45
N LEU A 226 33.25 -2.09 2.87
CA LEU A 226 32.40 -1.52 3.92
C LEU A 226 30.91 -1.42 3.51
N THR A 227 30.60 -1.53 2.22
CA THR A 227 29.22 -1.64 1.73
C THR A 227 28.78 -3.10 1.56
N ILE A 228 29.64 -3.93 0.96
CA ILE A 228 29.35 -5.34 0.68
C ILE A 228 29.22 -6.15 1.98
N ALA A 229 30.13 -5.98 2.93
CA ALA A 229 30.14 -6.76 4.17
C ALA A 229 28.82 -6.66 4.98
N PRO A 230 28.30 -5.46 5.34
CA PRO A 230 27.05 -5.36 6.07
C PRO A 230 25.86 -5.87 5.24
N MET A 231 25.82 -5.59 3.93
CA MET A 231 24.73 -6.09 3.08
C MET A 231 24.76 -7.61 2.93
N ALA A 232 25.94 -8.23 2.85
CA ALA A 232 26.10 -9.67 2.83
C ALA A 232 25.63 -10.31 4.15
N VAL A 233 25.89 -9.66 5.30
CA VAL A 233 25.33 -10.09 6.59
C VAL A 233 23.80 -10.01 6.57
N ALA A 234 23.23 -8.94 6.03
CA ALA A 234 21.78 -8.80 5.91
C ALA A 234 21.17 -9.92 5.03
N VAL A 235 21.75 -10.15 3.84
CA VAL A 235 21.33 -11.22 2.92
C VAL A 235 21.44 -12.59 3.58
N GLY A 236 22.56 -12.91 4.23
CA GLY A 236 22.76 -14.18 4.92
C GLY A 236 21.78 -14.38 6.08
N LEU A 237 21.41 -13.31 6.80
CA LEU A 237 20.43 -13.38 7.87
C LEU A 237 19.00 -13.59 7.35
N ILE A 238 18.64 -12.95 6.24
CA ILE A 238 17.35 -13.16 5.57
C ILE A 238 17.27 -14.60 5.05
N GLN A 239 18.32 -15.08 4.39
CA GLN A 239 18.41 -16.46 3.94
C GLN A 239 18.26 -17.44 5.12
N TYR A 240 18.88 -17.14 6.26
CA TYR A 240 18.71 -17.94 7.48
C TYR A 240 17.26 -17.95 7.98
N GLN A 241 16.57 -16.81 7.95
CA GLN A 241 15.15 -16.72 8.32
C GLN A 241 14.25 -17.57 7.43
N GLU A 242 14.56 -17.68 6.14
CA GLU A 242 13.77 -18.48 5.18
C GLU A 242 13.89 -20.00 5.43
N THR A 243 14.83 -20.44 6.26
CA THR A 243 14.96 -21.86 6.66
C THR A 243 14.23 -22.21 7.96
N ARG A 244 13.57 -21.23 8.59
CA ARG A 244 12.94 -21.39 9.90
C ARG A 244 11.51 -20.91 9.89
N LEU A 245 10.62 -21.71 10.48
CA LEU A 245 9.24 -21.31 10.67
C LEU A 245 9.22 -20.14 11.66
N GLN A 246 8.63 -19.03 11.25
CA GLN A 246 8.56 -17.82 12.07
C GLN A 246 7.72 -18.02 13.33
N TYR A 247 6.62 -18.79 13.23
CA TYR A 247 5.74 -19.11 14.36
C TYR A 247 6.43 -19.94 15.44
N ASP A 248 7.07 -21.05 15.05
CA ASP A 248 7.89 -21.89 15.94
C ASP A 248 9.11 -22.44 15.19
N PRO A 249 10.31 -21.88 15.44
CA PRO A 249 11.53 -22.32 14.78
C PRO A 249 11.88 -23.79 14.99
N LYS A 250 11.31 -24.46 16.01
CA LYS A 250 11.53 -25.90 16.27
C LYS A 250 10.76 -26.79 15.30
N LEU A 251 9.69 -26.29 14.69
CA LEU A 251 8.83 -27.02 13.75
C LEU A 251 9.24 -26.83 12.28
N SER A 252 10.52 -26.57 12.00
CA SER A 252 10.99 -26.20 10.66
C SER A 252 11.27 -27.38 9.72
N GLU A 253 11.12 -28.62 10.18
CA GLU A 253 11.41 -29.78 9.35
C GLU A 253 10.31 -29.96 8.28
N GLY A 254 10.71 -30.10 7.02
CA GLY A 254 9.77 -30.13 5.88
C GLY A 254 9.14 -28.78 5.54
N LEU A 255 9.64 -27.68 6.11
CA LEU A 255 9.18 -26.33 5.83
C LEU A 255 9.45 -25.94 4.37
N GLU A 256 8.41 -25.50 3.67
CA GLU A 256 8.50 -24.85 2.36
C GLU A 256 8.16 -23.36 2.55
N VAL A 257 9.10 -22.46 2.23
CA VAL A 257 8.88 -21.01 2.28
C VAL A 257 8.83 -20.46 0.87
N VAL A 258 7.74 -19.77 0.54
CA VAL A 258 7.50 -19.16 -0.77
C VAL A 258 7.02 -17.74 -0.57
N TRP A 259 7.60 -16.81 -1.33
CA TRP A 259 7.16 -15.42 -1.37
C TRP A 259 6.18 -15.25 -2.55
N SER A 260 4.89 -15.48 -2.32
CA SER A 260 3.84 -15.26 -3.32
C SER A 260 3.77 -13.79 -3.72
N PRO A 261 3.17 -13.41 -4.86
CA PRO A 261 3.02 -11.99 -5.22
C PRO A 261 2.31 -11.14 -4.14
N TYR A 262 1.60 -11.76 -3.19
CA TYR A 262 0.90 -11.07 -2.10
C TYR A 262 1.63 -11.11 -0.76
N GLN A 263 2.31 -12.20 -0.41
CA GLN A 263 2.76 -12.43 0.96
C GLN A 263 3.81 -13.52 1.11
N LYS A 264 4.41 -13.57 2.31
CA LYS A 264 5.25 -14.69 2.72
C LYS A 264 4.35 -15.86 3.12
N ILE A 265 4.52 -17.00 2.48
CA ILE A 265 3.84 -18.26 2.78
C ILE A 265 4.85 -19.23 3.34
N GLU A 266 4.49 -19.86 4.45
CA GLU A 266 5.27 -20.90 5.12
C GLU A 266 4.37 -22.13 5.23
N PHE A 267 4.76 -23.24 4.61
CA PHE A 267 3.98 -24.48 4.56
C PHE A 267 4.65 -25.58 5.36
N ILE A 268 3.86 -26.24 6.20
CA ILE A 268 4.28 -27.43 6.96
C ILE A 268 3.41 -28.61 6.49
N PRO A 269 4.00 -29.70 5.96
CA PRO A 269 3.26 -30.88 5.54
C PRO A 269 2.69 -31.65 6.74
N ALA A 270 1.67 -32.47 6.49
CA ALA A 270 1.04 -33.31 7.50
C ALA A 270 2.05 -34.25 8.21
N ARG A 271 1.86 -34.44 9.52
CA ARG A 271 2.68 -35.32 10.37
C ARG A 271 1.81 -36.12 11.33
N GLY A 272 1.77 -37.43 11.14
CA GLY A 272 0.92 -38.30 11.97
C GLY A 272 -0.54 -37.86 11.89
N THR A 273 -1.11 -37.41 13.01
CA THR A 273 -2.48 -36.90 13.09
C THR A 273 -2.61 -35.39 12.83
N GLN A 274 -1.50 -34.66 12.67
CA GLN A 274 -1.54 -33.22 12.39
C GLN A 274 -1.71 -32.96 10.88
N PRO A 275 -2.71 -32.15 10.47
CA PRO A 275 -2.91 -31.83 9.07
C PRO A 275 -1.83 -30.91 8.51
N SER A 276 -1.65 -30.95 7.18
CA SER A 276 -0.83 -29.96 6.48
C SER A 276 -1.35 -28.56 6.78
N THR A 277 -0.46 -27.65 7.14
CA THR A 277 -0.82 -26.30 7.63
C THR A 277 -0.05 -25.23 6.89
N ILE A 278 -0.76 -24.17 6.52
CA ILE A 278 -0.25 -22.97 5.86
C ILE A 278 -0.20 -21.84 6.89
N PHE A 279 0.93 -21.18 6.96
CA PHE A 279 1.14 -19.94 7.69
C PHE A 279 1.40 -18.83 6.68
N VAL A 280 0.90 -17.64 7.01
CA VAL A 280 1.02 -16.44 6.17
C VAL A 280 1.59 -15.33 7.03
N ASN A 281 2.73 -14.77 6.61
CA ASN A 281 3.50 -13.74 7.34
C ASN A 281 3.71 -14.13 8.82
N GLY A 282 4.04 -15.40 9.09
CA GLY A 282 4.26 -15.91 10.43
C GLY A 282 3.01 -16.16 11.28
N ILE A 283 1.80 -16.13 10.70
CA ILE A 283 0.54 -16.38 11.40
C ILE A 283 -0.16 -17.61 10.81
N SER A 284 -0.65 -18.52 11.66
CA SER A 284 -1.40 -19.71 11.25
C SER A 284 -2.64 -19.31 10.45
N HIS A 285 -2.76 -19.80 9.22
CA HIS A 285 -3.76 -19.34 8.26
C HIS A 285 -4.79 -20.42 7.93
N GLN A 286 -4.37 -21.57 7.39
CA GLN A 286 -5.28 -22.63 6.95
C GLN A 286 -4.67 -24.00 7.22
N SER A 287 -5.53 -25.00 7.41
CA SER A 287 -5.12 -26.41 7.48
C SER A 287 -5.93 -27.22 6.48
N MET A 288 -5.27 -28.15 5.79
CA MET A 288 -5.89 -29.05 4.81
C MET A 288 -6.50 -30.24 5.56
N MET A 289 -7.82 -30.37 5.51
CA MET A 289 -8.54 -31.40 6.26
C MET A 289 -8.85 -32.60 5.36
N ASP A 290 -8.89 -33.80 5.95
CA ASP A 290 -9.44 -34.96 5.27
C ASP A 290 -10.98 -34.91 5.28
N LEU A 291 -11.62 -35.70 4.40
CA LEU A 291 -13.08 -35.68 4.26
C LEU A 291 -13.83 -36.01 5.57
N PRO A 292 -13.42 -37.01 6.39
CA PRO A 292 -14.05 -37.25 7.69
C PRO A 292 -14.00 -36.03 8.61
N THR A 293 -12.85 -35.34 8.69
CA THR A 293 -12.72 -34.12 9.50
C THR A 293 -13.63 -33.03 8.94
N ILE A 294 -13.63 -32.79 7.62
CA ILE A 294 -14.50 -31.80 6.97
C ILE A 294 -15.96 -32.03 7.34
N ARG A 295 -16.45 -33.28 7.25
CA ARG A 295 -17.84 -33.65 7.57
C ARG A 295 -18.22 -33.44 9.05
N SER A 296 -17.23 -33.37 9.94
CA SER A 296 -17.45 -33.13 11.38
C SER A 296 -17.43 -31.64 11.77
N THR A 297 -17.24 -30.74 10.81
CA THR A 297 -17.06 -29.30 11.04
C THR A 297 -18.17 -28.46 10.38
N TYR A 298 -18.04 -27.14 10.45
CA TYR A 298 -18.99 -26.19 9.88
C TYR A 298 -19.18 -26.32 8.36
N TYR A 299 -18.24 -26.93 7.63
CA TYR A 299 -18.38 -27.19 6.18
C TYR A 299 -19.60 -28.07 5.86
N GLN A 300 -20.04 -28.90 6.81
CA GLN A 300 -21.22 -29.77 6.66
C GLN A 300 -22.54 -28.99 6.85
N ALA A 301 -22.52 -27.90 7.63
CA ALA A 301 -23.75 -27.26 8.14
C ALA A 301 -24.71 -26.77 7.04
N ILE A 302 -24.18 -26.23 5.94
CA ILE A 302 -25.02 -25.74 4.82
C ILE A 302 -25.68 -26.88 4.05
N HIS A 303 -25.01 -28.03 3.94
CA HIS A 303 -25.55 -29.22 3.28
C HIS A 303 -26.63 -29.89 4.13
N ASP A 304 -26.44 -29.91 5.44
CA ASP A 304 -27.43 -30.40 6.40
C ASP A 304 -28.68 -29.50 6.41
N ASP A 305 -28.50 -28.16 6.47
CA ASP A 305 -29.61 -27.19 6.36
C ASP A 305 -30.39 -27.40 5.06
N ARG A 306 -29.71 -27.52 3.93
CA ARG A 306 -30.35 -27.74 2.62
C ARG A 306 -31.14 -29.05 2.58
N THR A 307 -30.57 -30.12 3.12
CA THR A 307 -31.24 -31.43 3.20
C THR A 307 -32.48 -31.36 4.10
N SER A 308 -32.38 -30.67 5.24
CA SER A 308 -33.51 -30.49 6.17
C SER A 308 -34.69 -29.72 5.56
N ARG A 309 -34.41 -28.85 4.57
CA ARG A 309 -35.41 -28.13 3.78
C ARG A 309 -36.01 -28.95 2.64
N GLY A 310 -35.57 -30.20 2.46
CA GLY A 310 -36.05 -31.08 1.39
C GLY A 310 -35.63 -30.63 -0.02
N LEU A 311 -34.55 -29.84 -0.12
CA LEU A 311 -34.04 -29.34 -1.40
C LEU A 311 -32.98 -30.28 -1.98
N PRO A 312 -32.86 -30.38 -3.32
CA PRO A 312 -31.83 -31.20 -3.95
C PRO A 312 -30.42 -30.67 -3.64
N PRO A 313 -29.37 -31.50 -3.64
CA PRO A 313 -27.99 -31.04 -3.42
C PRO A 313 -27.57 -29.90 -4.35
N PHE A 314 -26.60 -29.10 -3.93
CA PHE A 314 -26.06 -28.02 -4.76
C PHE A 314 -25.29 -28.59 -5.96
N GLU A 315 -25.66 -28.23 -7.19
CA GLU A 315 -24.97 -28.73 -8.39
C GLU A 315 -23.88 -27.78 -8.87
N LYS A 316 -24.17 -26.47 -8.88
CA LYS A 316 -23.23 -25.40 -9.27
C LYS A 316 -22.84 -24.57 -8.05
N VAL A 317 -21.57 -24.63 -7.67
CA VAL A 317 -21.04 -23.94 -6.48
C VAL A 317 -19.98 -22.92 -6.90
N PHE A 318 -20.08 -21.69 -6.39
CA PHE A 318 -19.06 -20.65 -6.52
C PHE A 318 -18.44 -20.36 -5.15
N ILE A 319 -17.12 -20.44 -5.05
CA ILE A 319 -16.39 -20.32 -3.78
C ILE A 319 -15.46 -19.11 -3.87
N ILE A 320 -15.73 -18.10 -3.05
CA ILE A 320 -14.92 -16.88 -2.87
C ILE A 320 -13.91 -17.17 -1.77
N GLY A 321 -12.61 -17.16 -2.09
CA GLY A 321 -11.54 -17.46 -1.14
C GLY A 321 -11.36 -18.96 -0.91
N ALA A 322 -11.25 -19.73 -2.00
CA ALA A 322 -11.22 -21.20 -1.95
C ALA A 322 -10.00 -21.79 -1.20
N GLY A 323 -8.95 -21.00 -0.97
CA GLY A 323 -7.82 -21.34 -0.13
C GLY A 323 -7.17 -22.65 -0.54
N SER A 324 -6.81 -23.48 0.44
CA SER A 324 -6.23 -24.80 0.18
C SER A 324 -7.23 -25.86 -0.30
N GLY A 325 -8.54 -25.55 -0.40
CA GLY A 325 -9.54 -26.41 -1.07
C GLY A 325 -10.51 -27.19 -0.18
N ASN A 326 -10.63 -26.89 1.12
CA ASN A 326 -11.57 -27.60 2.01
C ASN A 326 -13.04 -27.43 1.56
N ASP A 327 -13.47 -26.23 1.17
CA ASP A 327 -14.82 -25.99 0.64
C ASP A 327 -15.07 -26.76 -0.66
N ILE A 328 -14.06 -26.84 -1.53
CA ILE A 328 -14.14 -27.59 -2.78
C ILE A 328 -14.34 -29.07 -2.47
N ALA A 329 -13.53 -29.62 -1.56
CA ALA A 329 -13.65 -31.00 -1.13
C ALA A 329 -15.03 -31.29 -0.51
N SER A 330 -15.56 -30.38 0.31
CA SER A 330 -16.91 -30.47 0.88
C SER A 330 -17.99 -30.47 -0.21
N ALA A 331 -17.95 -29.52 -1.14
CA ALA A 331 -18.92 -29.40 -2.23
C ALA A 331 -18.94 -30.64 -3.13
N LEU A 332 -17.77 -31.14 -3.54
CA LEU A 332 -17.65 -32.34 -4.37
C LEU A 332 -18.17 -33.59 -3.65
N ALA A 333 -17.92 -33.70 -2.34
CA ALA A 333 -18.39 -34.80 -1.50
C ALA A 333 -19.90 -34.78 -1.25
N HIS A 334 -20.59 -33.69 -1.61
CA HIS A 334 -22.05 -33.52 -1.56
C HIS A 334 -22.70 -33.49 -2.95
N GLY A 335 -21.98 -33.93 -3.99
CA GLY A 335 -22.56 -34.11 -5.32
C GLY A 335 -22.53 -32.90 -6.23
N ALA A 336 -21.74 -31.85 -5.91
CA ALA A 336 -21.52 -30.75 -6.83
C ALA A 336 -21.01 -31.27 -8.18
N LYS A 337 -21.64 -30.80 -9.26
CA LYS A 337 -21.30 -31.14 -10.65
C LYS A 337 -20.32 -30.15 -11.25
N ARG A 338 -20.33 -28.90 -10.78
CA ARG A 338 -19.38 -27.86 -11.16
C ARG A 338 -19.05 -26.99 -9.95
N VAL A 339 -17.77 -26.79 -9.69
CA VAL A 339 -17.28 -25.91 -8.63
C VAL A 339 -16.37 -24.87 -9.26
N HIS A 340 -16.78 -23.61 -9.19
CA HIS A 340 -15.92 -22.47 -9.52
C HIS A 340 -15.21 -22.03 -8.25
N ALA A 341 -13.91 -22.30 -8.16
CA ALA A 341 -13.07 -21.91 -7.04
C ALA A 341 -12.30 -20.64 -7.39
N VAL A 342 -12.48 -19.57 -6.63
CA VAL A 342 -11.70 -18.34 -6.80
C VAL A 342 -10.76 -18.17 -5.61
N GLU A 343 -9.47 -18.07 -5.90
CA GLU A 343 -8.41 -17.84 -4.92
C GLU A 343 -7.52 -16.72 -5.44
N ILE A 344 -7.19 -15.75 -4.59
CA ILE A 344 -6.37 -14.60 -5.02
C ILE A 344 -4.87 -14.95 -5.01
N ASP A 345 -4.43 -15.83 -4.11
CA ASP A 345 -3.03 -16.22 -3.96
C ASP A 345 -2.73 -17.54 -4.71
N PRO A 346 -2.00 -17.49 -5.86
CA PRO A 346 -1.72 -18.67 -6.66
C PRO A 346 -0.93 -19.75 -5.91
N VAL A 347 -0.13 -19.37 -4.92
CA VAL A 347 0.70 -20.32 -4.16
C VAL A 347 -0.15 -21.12 -3.18
N ILE A 348 -1.17 -20.51 -2.56
CA ILE A 348 -2.10 -21.23 -1.66
C ILE A 348 -2.89 -22.27 -2.46
N ALA A 349 -3.41 -21.90 -3.63
CA ALA A 349 -4.12 -22.82 -4.52
C ALA A 349 -3.22 -23.97 -5.00
N ASP A 350 -1.96 -23.68 -5.36
CA ASP A 350 -0.98 -24.70 -5.76
C ASP A 350 -0.64 -25.67 -4.62
N LEU A 351 -0.44 -25.16 -3.40
CA LEU A 351 -0.25 -25.99 -2.20
C LEU A 351 -1.46 -26.90 -1.96
N GLY A 352 -2.68 -26.38 -2.10
CA GLY A 352 -3.90 -27.18 -2.05
C GLY A 352 -3.94 -28.26 -3.13
N ARG A 353 -3.55 -27.93 -4.36
CA ARG A 353 -3.48 -28.89 -5.48
C ARG A 353 -2.48 -30.02 -5.23
N ARG A 354 -1.32 -29.72 -4.64
CA ARG A 354 -0.26 -30.70 -4.36
C ARG A 354 -0.52 -31.56 -3.13
N HIS A 355 -1.00 -30.95 -2.05
CA HIS A 355 -0.94 -31.54 -0.70
C HIS A 355 -2.28 -31.78 -0.01
N HIS A 356 -3.39 -31.25 -0.54
CA HIS A 356 -4.69 -31.47 0.10
C HIS A 356 -5.06 -32.97 0.05
N PRO A 357 -5.43 -33.61 1.17
CA PRO A 357 -5.66 -35.06 1.23
C PRO A 357 -6.69 -35.57 0.21
N ALA A 358 -7.78 -34.82 0.01
CA ALA A 358 -8.82 -35.13 -0.96
C ALA A 358 -8.50 -34.75 -2.42
N LYS A 359 -7.36 -34.09 -2.68
CA LYS A 359 -6.95 -33.56 -4.00
C LYS A 359 -8.06 -32.85 -4.81
N PRO A 360 -8.84 -31.93 -4.21
CA PRO A 360 -10.04 -31.40 -4.83
C PRO A 360 -9.74 -30.58 -6.10
N TYR A 361 -8.63 -29.85 -6.13
CA TYR A 361 -8.22 -29.06 -7.31
C TYR A 361 -7.83 -29.88 -8.55
N LEU A 362 -7.71 -31.21 -8.43
CA LEU A 362 -7.45 -32.10 -9.58
C LEU A 362 -8.74 -32.71 -10.15
N ASP A 363 -9.89 -32.51 -9.49
CA ASP A 363 -11.16 -33.03 -9.98
C ASP A 363 -11.62 -32.23 -11.21
N PRO A 364 -12.01 -32.89 -12.33
CA PRO A 364 -12.41 -32.22 -13.56
C PRO A 364 -13.66 -31.34 -13.43
N ARG A 365 -14.42 -31.48 -12.33
CA ARG A 365 -15.56 -30.62 -12.02
C ARG A 365 -15.15 -29.26 -11.44
N VAL A 366 -13.86 -29.05 -11.15
CA VAL A 366 -13.36 -27.84 -10.51
C VAL A 366 -12.70 -26.92 -11.53
N GLU A 367 -13.18 -25.69 -11.58
CA GLU A 367 -12.59 -24.60 -12.35
C GLU A 367 -11.94 -23.61 -11.37
N LEU A 368 -10.61 -23.56 -11.36
CA LEU A 368 -9.85 -22.62 -10.54
C LEU A 368 -9.62 -21.32 -11.32
N THR A 369 -10.00 -20.19 -10.73
CA THR A 369 -9.64 -18.85 -11.20
C THR A 369 -8.74 -18.18 -10.17
N ILE A 370 -7.55 -17.75 -10.60
CA ILE A 370 -6.66 -16.91 -9.78
C ILE A 370 -6.97 -15.45 -10.03
N ASP A 371 -7.84 -14.85 -9.19
CA ASP A 371 -8.23 -13.45 -9.31
C ASP A 371 -8.90 -12.92 -8.03
N ASP A 372 -9.18 -11.62 -8.00
CA ASP A 372 -10.10 -10.99 -7.06
C ASP A 372 -11.51 -11.56 -7.22
N ALA A 373 -12.11 -12.00 -6.11
CA ALA A 373 -13.36 -12.74 -6.15
C ALA A 373 -14.58 -11.88 -6.53
N ARG A 374 -14.57 -10.59 -6.16
CA ARG A 374 -15.64 -9.67 -6.57
C ARG A 374 -15.55 -9.40 -8.07
N ALA A 375 -14.35 -9.20 -8.59
CA ALA A 375 -14.12 -9.03 -10.03
C ALA A 375 -14.48 -10.30 -10.82
N ALA A 376 -14.11 -11.48 -10.32
CA ALA A 376 -14.43 -12.76 -10.94
C ALA A 376 -15.95 -13.01 -11.02
N LEU A 377 -16.66 -12.81 -9.90
CA LEU A 377 -18.11 -12.98 -9.86
C LEU A 377 -18.82 -11.95 -10.76
N GLY A 378 -18.38 -10.69 -10.74
CA GLY A 378 -18.98 -9.62 -11.56
C GLY A 378 -18.76 -9.78 -13.08
N ARG A 379 -17.86 -10.65 -13.53
CA ARG A 379 -17.69 -11.02 -14.94
C ARG A 379 -18.48 -12.28 -15.33
N SER A 380 -18.98 -13.03 -14.35
CA SER A 380 -19.78 -14.21 -14.61
C SER A 380 -21.16 -13.81 -15.14
N THR A 381 -21.68 -14.57 -16.10
CA THR A 381 -23.09 -14.51 -16.52
C THR A 381 -23.85 -15.74 -16.04
N GLU A 382 -23.21 -16.63 -15.28
CA GLU A 382 -23.80 -17.87 -14.80
C GLU A 382 -24.55 -17.67 -13.48
N SER A 383 -25.57 -18.50 -13.26
CA SER A 383 -26.23 -18.62 -11.97
C SER A 383 -25.75 -19.85 -11.20
N PHE A 384 -25.62 -19.71 -9.88
CA PHE A 384 -25.10 -20.71 -8.96
C PHE A 384 -26.14 -21.13 -7.93
N ASP A 385 -26.09 -22.39 -7.49
CA ASP A 385 -26.95 -22.91 -6.42
C ASP A 385 -26.37 -22.59 -5.04
N LEU A 386 -25.06 -22.38 -4.95
CA LEU A 386 -24.39 -21.96 -3.73
C LEU A 386 -23.27 -20.98 -4.06
N VAL A 387 -23.28 -19.82 -3.39
CA VAL A 387 -22.13 -18.90 -3.39
C VAL A 387 -21.60 -18.80 -1.96
N ILE A 388 -20.32 -19.15 -1.77
CA ILE A 388 -19.68 -19.20 -0.46
C ILE A 388 -18.69 -18.05 -0.31
N PHE A 389 -18.84 -17.24 0.73
CA PHE A 389 -17.83 -16.33 1.25
C PHE A 389 -17.00 -17.09 2.28
N ALA A 390 -15.95 -17.77 1.80
CA ALA A 390 -15.19 -18.75 2.55
C ALA A 390 -14.07 -18.10 3.37
N LEU A 391 -14.40 -17.60 4.56
CA LEU A 391 -13.39 -17.10 5.52
C LEU A 391 -12.40 -16.10 4.89
N THR A 392 -12.87 -15.32 3.91
CA THR A 392 -12.08 -14.57 2.91
C THR A 392 -11.11 -13.56 3.53
N ASP A 393 -11.31 -13.26 4.81
CA ASP A 393 -10.60 -12.23 5.55
C ASP A 393 -9.91 -12.74 6.82
N SER A 394 -9.77 -14.06 7.01
CA SER A 394 -9.29 -14.65 8.28
C SER A 394 -8.06 -13.97 8.88
N LEU A 395 -7.20 -13.40 8.04
CA LEU A 395 -6.01 -12.65 8.41
C LEU A 395 -5.79 -11.35 7.58
N VAL A 396 -6.86 -10.77 7.01
CA VAL A 396 -7.04 -9.37 6.53
C VAL A 396 -6.10 -8.85 5.44
N LYS A 397 -5.85 -9.50 4.30
CA LYS A 397 -5.02 -8.84 3.26
C LYS A 397 -5.69 -8.86 1.90
N ALA A 398 -6.18 -7.71 1.42
CA ALA A 398 -6.57 -7.53 0.02
C ALA A 398 -5.33 -7.43 -0.88
N SER A 399 -4.31 -6.65 -0.47
CA SER A 399 -3.00 -6.56 -1.12
C SER A 399 -1.97 -5.92 -0.18
N PRO A 400 -0.68 -6.31 -0.18
CA PRO A 400 0.39 -5.59 0.55
C PRO A 400 0.55 -4.13 0.12
N MET A 401 0.02 -3.79 -1.04
CA MET A 401 0.13 -2.46 -1.67
C MET A 401 -1.09 -1.57 -1.38
N ALA A 402 -2.09 -2.07 -0.66
CA ALA A 402 -3.23 -1.26 -0.20
C ALA A 402 -2.79 -0.33 0.95
N GLN A 403 -3.19 0.94 0.89
CA GLN A 403 -2.73 1.98 1.83
C GLN A 403 -3.52 1.95 3.16
N LEU A 404 -4.81 1.63 3.12
CA LEU A 404 -5.64 1.38 4.31
C LEU A 404 -6.19 -0.05 4.29
N ARG A 405 -6.02 -0.79 5.39
CA ARG A 405 -6.38 -2.22 5.45
C ARG A 405 -7.79 -2.51 5.98
N LEU A 406 -8.51 -1.51 6.45
CA LEU A 406 -9.90 -1.71 6.91
C LEU A 406 -10.89 -1.83 5.73
N GLU A 407 -10.46 -1.50 4.51
CA GLU A 407 -11.29 -1.58 3.33
C GLU A 407 -11.51 -3.03 2.90
N ASN A 408 -12.77 -3.42 2.77
CA ASN A 408 -13.14 -4.70 2.26
C ASN A 408 -14.30 -4.58 1.25
N TYR A 409 -13.93 -4.63 -0.03
CA TYR A 409 -14.89 -4.55 -1.12
C TYR A 409 -15.67 -5.85 -1.36
N ILE A 410 -15.26 -6.98 -0.78
CA ILE A 410 -16.01 -8.23 -0.81
C ILE A 410 -17.18 -8.16 0.19
N TYR A 411 -17.02 -7.43 1.29
CA TYR A 411 -18.05 -7.16 2.31
C TYR A 411 -18.63 -5.75 2.17
N THR A 412 -19.35 -5.50 1.09
CA THR A 412 -20.24 -4.33 0.94
C THR A 412 -21.66 -4.77 0.61
N VAL A 413 -22.64 -3.92 0.90
CA VAL A 413 -24.05 -4.15 0.50
C VAL A 413 -24.14 -4.41 -1.02
N GLU A 414 -23.37 -3.67 -1.82
CA GLU A 414 -23.32 -3.81 -3.27
C GLU A 414 -22.73 -5.16 -3.71
N ALA A 415 -21.67 -5.63 -3.05
CA ALA A 415 -21.07 -6.93 -3.33
C ALA A 415 -22.02 -8.09 -2.97
N ILE A 416 -22.70 -8.01 -1.83
CA ILE A 416 -23.70 -9.01 -1.41
C ILE A 416 -24.89 -9.03 -2.37
N ARG A 417 -25.39 -7.85 -2.77
CA ARG A 417 -26.47 -7.74 -3.77
C ARG A 417 -26.08 -8.37 -5.10
N SER A 418 -24.86 -8.11 -5.57
CA SER A 418 -24.32 -8.73 -6.79
C SER A 418 -24.22 -10.24 -6.64
N ALA A 419 -23.69 -10.75 -5.53
CA ALA A 419 -23.64 -12.20 -5.30
C ALA A 419 -25.03 -12.83 -5.27
N TYR A 420 -26.00 -12.18 -4.64
CA TYR A 420 -27.39 -12.63 -4.58
C TYR A 420 -28.06 -12.65 -5.96
N SER A 421 -27.76 -11.70 -6.85
CA SER A 421 -28.32 -11.70 -8.21
C SER A 421 -27.81 -12.84 -9.08
N HIS A 422 -26.66 -13.43 -8.74
CA HIS A 422 -26.11 -14.61 -9.41
C HIS A 422 -26.65 -15.93 -8.84
N LEU A 423 -27.58 -15.91 -7.88
CA LEU A 423 -28.19 -17.15 -7.39
C LEU A 423 -29.30 -17.66 -8.31
N SER A 424 -29.34 -18.98 -8.48
CA SER A 424 -30.52 -19.70 -9.01
C SER A 424 -31.72 -19.54 -8.08
N ASP A 425 -32.93 -19.86 -8.55
CA ASP A 425 -34.19 -19.66 -7.81
C ASP A 425 -34.22 -20.35 -6.43
N GLN A 426 -33.47 -21.43 -6.27
CA GLN A 426 -33.29 -22.17 -5.01
C GLN A 426 -31.86 -22.08 -4.47
N GLY A 427 -31.10 -21.08 -4.93
CA GLY A 427 -29.73 -20.86 -4.53
C GLY A 427 -29.61 -20.25 -3.15
N ASP A 428 -28.49 -20.51 -2.48
CA ASP A 428 -28.15 -19.98 -1.15
C ASP A 428 -26.83 -19.19 -1.20
N LEU A 429 -26.75 -18.07 -0.49
CA LEU A 429 -25.49 -17.43 -0.09
C LEU A 429 -25.06 -17.99 1.25
N LEU A 430 -23.76 -18.20 1.44
CA LEU A 430 -23.17 -18.67 2.67
C LEU A 430 -22.04 -17.74 3.10
N PHE A 431 -22.04 -17.33 4.36
CA PHE A 431 -20.97 -16.54 4.97
C PHE A 431 -20.52 -17.22 6.24
N TYR A 432 -19.21 -17.43 6.40
CA TYR A 432 -18.68 -17.88 7.67
C TYR A 432 -17.34 -17.26 7.99
N ASN A 433 -17.15 -16.92 9.27
CA ASN A 433 -15.91 -16.36 9.77
C ASN A 433 -15.88 -16.43 11.31
N PHE A 434 -14.71 -16.16 11.88
CA PHE A 434 -14.53 -15.84 13.28
C PHE A 434 -14.86 -14.35 13.52
N TYR A 435 -16.15 -14.01 13.61
CA TYR A 435 -16.57 -12.60 13.80
C TYR A 435 -16.24 -12.05 15.19
N ARG A 436 -16.11 -12.90 16.23
CA ARG A 436 -15.64 -12.56 17.60
C ARG A 436 -16.47 -11.55 18.40
N ARG A 437 -17.33 -10.77 17.74
CA ARG A 437 -18.21 -9.76 18.33
C ARG A 437 -19.59 -9.88 17.72
N GLU A 438 -20.61 -9.77 18.57
CA GLU A 438 -22.02 -9.80 18.14
C GLU A 438 -22.34 -8.66 17.17
N TRP A 439 -21.85 -7.44 17.44
CA TRP A 439 -22.13 -6.29 16.58
C TRP A 439 -21.67 -6.49 15.12
N LEU A 440 -20.61 -7.28 14.89
CA LEU A 440 -20.11 -7.57 13.55
C LEU A 440 -21.00 -8.60 12.84
N VAL A 441 -21.54 -9.56 13.60
CA VAL A 441 -22.56 -10.49 13.10
C VAL A 441 -23.84 -9.73 12.76
N ASP A 442 -24.28 -8.81 13.63
CA ASP A 442 -25.44 -7.95 13.41
C ASP A 442 -25.24 -7.05 12.18
N LYS A 443 -24.07 -6.41 12.04
CA LYS A 443 -23.72 -5.61 10.87
C LYS A 443 -23.75 -6.42 9.58
N LEU A 444 -23.19 -7.63 9.57
CA LEU A 444 -23.28 -8.52 8.41
C LEU A 444 -24.72 -8.90 8.10
N ALA A 445 -25.53 -9.17 9.13
CA ALA A 445 -26.94 -9.49 8.94
C ALA A 445 -27.73 -8.30 8.36
N ASP A 446 -27.48 -7.08 8.84
CA ASP A 446 -28.05 -5.84 8.31
C ASP A 446 -27.63 -5.61 6.85
N MET A 447 -26.36 -5.86 6.52
CA MET A 447 -25.86 -5.79 5.14
C MET A 447 -26.52 -6.81 4.22
N ILE A 448 -26.70 -8.06 4.69
CA ILE A 448 -27.41 -9.10 3.93
C ILE A 448 -28.87 -8.69 3.71
N ARG A 449 -29.55 -8.18 4.74
CA ARG A 449 -30.93 -7.74 4.67
C ARG A 449 -31.11 -6.60 3.68
N GLU A 450 -30.22 -5.63 3.68
CA GLU A 450 -30.28 -4.51 2.72
C GLU A 450 -29.90 -4.94 1.29
N GLY A 451 -28.92 -5.84 1.15
CA GLY A 451 -28.46 -6.34 -0.14
C GLY A 451 -29.49 -7.24 -0.83
N THR A 452 -30.25 -8.02 -0.06
CA THR A 452 -31.12 -9.10 -0.57
C THR A 452 -32.61 -8.90 -0.31
N GLY A 453 -32.99 -8.02 0.63
CA GLY A 453 -34.36 -7.88 1.12
C GLY A 453 -34.87 -9.06 1.96
N LYS A 454 -33.97 -9.95 2.43
CA LYS A 454 -34.28 -11.18 3.16
C LYS A 454 -33.53 -11.25 4.48
N GLU A 455 -34.13 -11.92 5.47
CA GLU A 455 -33.44 -12.20 6.74
C GLU A 455 -32.46 -13.37 6.60
N PRO A 456 -31.19 -13.21 7.01
CA PRO A 456 -30.25 -14.31 7.08
C PRO A 456 -30.59 -15.26 8.23
N ARG A 457 -30.26 -16.54 8.05
CA ARG A 457 -30.40 -17.60 9.05
C ARG A 457 -29.02 -18.00 9.57
N MET A 458 -28.86 -18.07 10.89
CA MET A 458 -27.68 -18.64 11.52
C MET A 458 -27.85 -20.16 11.63
N ILE A 459 -27.05 -20.91 10.88
CA ILE A 459 -27.15 -22.38 10.80
C ILE A 459 -26.09 -23.09 11.64
N TRP A 460 -25.04 -22.38 12.07
CA TRP A 460 -24.00 -22.94 12.92
C TRP A 460 -23.30 -21.86 13.74
N ARG A 461 -22.93 -22.20 14.98
CA ARG A 461 -22.14 -21.35 15.86
C ARG A 461 -21.30 -22.19 16.82
N LYS A 462 -20.01 -21.84 16.97
CA LYS A 462 -19.11 -22.40 18.00
C LYS A 462 -18.18 -21.31 18.50
N GLY A 463 -18.43 -20.84 19.72
CA GLY A 463 -17.74 -19.67 20.27
C GLY A 463 -17.92 -18.46 19.36
N ASP A 464 -16.80 -17.93 18.88
CA ASP A 464 -16.69 -16.73 18.04
C ASP A 464 -16.89 -16.98 16.53
N PHE A 465 -17.02 -18.25 16.13
CA PHE A 465 -17.23 -18.63 14.74
C PHE A 465 -18.71 -18.80 14.44
N VAL A 466 -19.19 -18.13 13.39
CA VAL A 466 -20.60 -18.12 13.00
C VAL A 466 -20.73 -18.42 11.50
N VAL A 467 -21.78 -19.16 11.15
CA VAL A 467 -22.20 -19.42 9.77
C VAL A 467 -23.59 -18.83 9.55
N LEU A 468 -23.69 -17.89 8.62
CA LEU A 468 -24.93 -17.26 8.18
C LEU A 468 -25.26 -17.67 6.75
N THR A 469 -26.54 -17.86 6.45
CA THR A 469 -26.99 -18.14 5.09
C THR A 469 -28.28 -17.42 4.73
N VAL A 470 -28.45 -17.08 3.46
CA VAL A 470 -29.68 -16.51 2.91
C VAL A 470 -29.98 -17.13 1.56
N GLY A 471 -31.18 -17.67 1.37
CA GLY A 471 -31.61 -18.29 0.12
C GLY A 471 -32.67 -17.47 -0.61
N ARG A 472 -32.78 -17.60 -1.93
CA ARG A 472 -33.85 -16.95 -2.71
C ARG A 472 -35.25 -17.40 -2.30
N GLY A 473 -35.37 -18.66 -1.91
CA GLY A 473 -36.60 -19.27 -1.39
C GLY A 473 -36.95 -18.91 0.06
N SER A 474 -36.10 -18.16 0.79
CA SER A 474 -36.41 -17.73 2.15
C SER A 474 -37.61 -16.78 2.17
N GLU A 475 -38.49 -16.89 3.18
CA GLU A 475 -39.60 -15.94 3.35
C GLU A 475 -39.08 -14.50 3.45
N ALA A 476 -39.73 -13.58 2.73
CA ALA A 476 -39.49 -12.16 2.92
C ALA A 476 -40.12 -11.73 4.25
N ARG A 477 -39.39 -11.86 5.36
CA ARG A 477 -39.75 -11.12 6.57
C ARG A 477 -39.48 -9.64 6.33
N LYS A 478 -40.41 -8.78 6.78
CA LYS A 478 -40.16 -7.33 6.83
C LYS A 478 -38.91 -7.11 7.67
N ALA A 479 -37.86 -6.67 6.98
CA ALA A 479 -36.63 -6.18 7.54
C ALA A 479 -36.90 -5.36 8.82
N SER A 480 -36.40 -5.80 9.97
CA SER A 480 -36.29 -4.88 11.12
C SER A 480 -35.34 -3.76 10.72
N ALA A 481 -35.63 -2.51 11.12
CA ALA A 481 -34.73 -1.40 10.90
C ALA A 481 -33.35 -1.77 11.47
N GLY A 482 -32.32 -1.72 10.63
CA GLY A 482 -30.94 -2.02 11.03
C GLY A 482 -30.52 -1.09 12.17
N THR A 483 -29.76 -1.62 13.11
CA THR A 483 -29.31 -0.87 14.30
C THR A 483 -27.88 -0.38 14.14
N VAL A 484 -27.15 -0.87 13.12
CA VAL A 484 -25.72 -0.60 12.90
C VAL A 484 -25.48 -0.03 11.50
N GLU A 485 -24.50 0.87 11.37
CA GLU A 485 -24.12 1.44 10.07
C GLU A 485 -23.45 0.37 9.18
N VAL A 486 -24.03 0.13 8.00
CA VAL A 486 -23.60 -0.90 7.06
C VAL A 486 -22.43 -0.45 6.18
N ALA A 487 -21.57 -1.40 5.78
CA ALA A 487 -20.46 -1.13 4.87
C ALA A 487 -20.94 -1.04 3.41
N ARG A 488 -20.46 -0.03 2.68
CA ARG A 488 -20.82 0.27 1.29
C ARG A 488 -19.57 0.49 0.45
N ASP A 489 -19.70 0.51 -0.86
CA ASP A 489 -18.58 0.82 -1.76
C ASP A 489 -17.89 2.18 -1.49
N ASP A 490 -18.62 3.19 -1.02
CA ASP A 490 -18.03 4.50 -0.63
C ASP A 490 -17.36 4.49 0.76
N TRP A 491 -17.77 3.54 1.62
CA TRP A 491 -17.29 3.36 2.99
C TRP A 491 -17.14 1.86 3.29
N PRO A 492 -16.11 1.20 2.72
CA PRO A 492 -16.01 -0.26 2.69
C PRO A 492 -15.44 -0.83 4.00
N PHE A 493 -15.79 -0.26 5.15
CA PHE A 493 -15.18 -0.62 6.44
C PHE A 493 -16.05 -1.62 7.20
N PHE A 494 -15.96 -2.90 6.82
CA PHE A 494 -16.73 -3.98 7.46
C PHE A 494 -16.38 -4.12 8.95
N TYR A 495 -15.10 -4.03 9.31
CA TYR A 495 -14.58 -4.21 10.66
C TYR A 495 -14.62 -2.98 11.56
N LEU A 496 -15.18 -1.87 11.06
CA LEU A 496 -15.37 -0.65 11.83
C LEU A 496 -16.84 -0.55 12.25
N ARG A 497 -17.13 -0.39 13.54
CA ARG A 497 -18.52 -0.40 14.05
C ARG A 497 -19.33 0.82 13.58
N GLU A 498 -18.72 2.01 13.67
CA GLU A 498 -19.35 3.31 13.38
C GLU A 498 -18.33 4.20 12.67
N ARG A 499 -18.79 5.14 11.82
CA ARG A 499 -17.92 6.17 11.22
C ARG A 499 -17.11 6.90 12.29
N GLY A 500 -15.80 6.81 12.16
CA GLY A 500 -14.88 7.46 13.07
C GLY A 500 -13.46 6.96 12.84
N ILE A 501 -12.50 7.68 13.39
CA ILE A 501 -11.11 7.23 13.41
C ILE A 501 -10.90 6.54 14.76
N PRO A 502 -10.65 5.22 14.81
CA PRO A 502 -10.44 4.49 16.06
C PRO A 502 -9.33 5.13 16.91
N GLY A 503 -9.47 5.08 18.24
CA GLY A 503 -8.58 5.81 19.15
C GLY A 503 -7.09 5.46 19.01
N VAL A 504 -6.79 4.24 18.58
CA VAL A 504 -5.41 3.79 18.32
C VAL A 504 -4.82 4.49 17.10
N TYR A 505 -5.60 4.63 16.03
CA TYR A 505 -5.20 5.41 14.87
C TYR A 505 -5.07 6.90 15.23
N GLN A 506 -5.96 7.44 16.06
CA GLN A 506 -5.83 8.83 16.55
C GLN A 506 -4.51 9.04 17.30
N LEU A 507 -4.13 8.14 18.19
CA LEU A 507 -2.85 8.21 18.90
C LEU A 507 -1.66 8.13 17.93
N ALA A 508 -1.69 7.20 16.98
CA ALA A 508 -0.64 7.04 15.97
C ALA A 508 -0.54 8.27 15.06
N MET A 509 -1.67 8.80 14.58
CA MET A 509 -1.74 10.03 13.81
C MET A 509 -1.24 11.24 14.61
N ALA A 510 -1.61 11.35 15.89
CA ALA A 510 -1.16 12.44 16.75
C ALA A 510 0.36 12.37 16.98
N ALA A 511 0.90 11.19 17.25
CA ALA A 511 2.34 10.97 17.38
C ALA A 511 3.08 11.31 16.07
N MET A 512 2.53 10.88 14.92
CA MET A 512 3.07 11.20 13.60
C MET A 512 3.00 12.69 13.31
N ALA A 513 1.87 13.34 13.57
CA ALA A 513 1.69 14.77 13.40
C ALA A 513 2.63 15.58 14.30
N ALA A 514 2.84 15.13 15.54
CA ALA A 514 3.81 15.74 16.46
C ALA A 514 5.25 15.60 15.95
N MET A 515 5.62 14.42 15.45
CA MET A 515 6.94 14.19 14.84
C MET A 515 7.14 15.05 13.59
N ILE A 516 6.17 15.10 12.68
CA ILE A 516 6.21 15.94 11.47
C ILE A 516 6.26 17.42 11.86
N SER A 517 5.46 17.86 12.84
CA SER A 517 5.48 19.25 13.32
C SER A 517 6.83 19.61 13.93
N THR A 518 7.43 18.69 14.69
CA THR A 518 8.77 18.83 15.26
C THR A 518 9.82 18.92 14.16
N LEU A 519 9.74 18.04 13.16
CA LEU A 519 10.61 18.07 11.98
C LEU A 519 10.47 19.41 11.24
N LEU A 520 9.25 19.83 10.92
CA LEU A 520 8.94 21.11 10.27
C LEU A 520 9.44 22.29 11.10
N PHE A 521 9.34 22.23 12.43
CA PHE A 521 9.88 23.26 13.31
C PHE A 521 11.41 23.33 13.25
N PHE A 522 12.11 22.20 13.29
CA PHE A 522 13.57 22.17 13.14
C PHE A 522 14.03 22.56 11.73
N VAL A 523 13.28 22.17 10.69
CA VAL A 523 13.46 22.62 9.32
C VAL A 523 13.30 24.14 9.26
N TRP A 524 12.22 24.68 9.83
CA TRP A 524 11.91 26.10 9.86
C TRP A 524 13.02 26.91 10.56
N ARG A 525 13.50 26.43 11.70
CA ARG A 525 14.59 27.09 12.45
C ARG A 525 15.93 27.03 11.71
N GLY A 526 16.21 25.92 11.02
CA GLY A 526 17.45 25.74 10.24
C GLY A 526 17.46 26.44 8.88
N THR A 527 16.29 26.71 8.30
CA THR A 527 16.15 27.35 6.97
C THR A 527 16.05 28.88 7.02
N ARG A 528 16.17 29.51 8.20
CA ARG A 528 16.30 30.97 8.32
C ARG A 528 17.49 31.56 7.54
N SER A 529 18.47 30.74 7.18
CA SER A 529 19.60 31.14 6.31
C SER A 529 19.28 31.14 4.80
N HIS A 530 18.14 30.55 4.38
CA HIS A 530 17.71 30.44 2.98
C HIS A 530 16.59 31.43 2.67
N ALA A 531 16.97 32.71 2.57
CA ALA A 531 16.05 33.83 2.36
C ALA A 531 15.50 33.94 0.93
N GLN A 532 15.85 33.06 -0.02
CA GLN A 532 15.51 33.24 -1.45
C GLN A 532 14.11 32.75 -1.84
N VAL A 533 13.48 31.82 -1.10
CA VAL A 533 12.14 31.29 -1.44
C VAL A 533 11.12 31.67 -0.37
N SER A 534 10.08 32.41 -0.77
CA SER A 534 8.97 32.82 0.10
C SER A 534 8.33 31.63 0.81
N ILE A 535 7.96 31.83 2.09
CA ILE A 535 7.26 30.84 2.90
C ILE A 535 5.96 30.35 2.23
N HIS A 536 5.28 31.22 1.49
CA HIS A 536 4.06 30.88 0.75
C HIS A 536 4.32 29.77 -0.27
N TYR A 537 5.46 29.79 -0.97
CA TYR A 537 5.84 28.71 -1.89
C TYR A 537 6.17 27.42 -1.14
N LYS A 538 6.92 27.48 -0.04
CA LYS A 538 7.24 26.29 0.78
C LYS A 538 5.96 25.61 1.27
N LEU A 539 5.02 26.39 1.82
CA LEU A 539 3.71 25.89 2.26
C LEU A 539 2.84 25.39 1.10
N ALA A 540 2.87 26.05 -0.06
CA ALA A 540 2.16 25.57 -1.25
C ALA A 540 2.66 24.18 -1.69
N PHE A 541 3.97 23.92 -1.63
CA PHE A 541 4.52 22.60 -1.96
C PHE A 541 4.18 21.54 -0.90
N VAL A 542 4.14 21.89 0.39
CA VAL A 542 3.61 20.98 1.44
C VAL A 542 2.18 20.58 1.12
N LEU A 543 1.29 21.55 0.92
CA LEU A 543 -0.12 21.29 0.64
C LEU A 543 -0.33 20.55 -0.69
N MET A 544 0.52 20.81 -1.69
CA MET A 544 0.50 20.10 -2.96
C MET A 544 0.86 18.62 -2.79
N GLY A 545 1.89 18.31 -1.98
CA GLY A 545 2.23 16.92 -1.61
C GLY A 545 1.11 16.24 -0.82
N THR A 546 0.50 16.96 0.13
CA THR A 546 -0.62 16.47 0.94
C THR A 546 -1.83 16.12 0.09
N ALA A 547 -2.25 17.04 -0.79
CA ALA A 547 -3.37 16.82 -1.70
C ALA A 547 -3.08 15.74 -2.74
N PHE A 548 -1.84 15.67 -3.23
CA PHE A 548 -1.42 14.65 -4.18
C PHE A 548 -1.50 13.25 -3.60
N LEU A 549 -0.97 13.02 -2.38
CA LEU A 549 -1.02 11.69 -1.80
C LEU A 549 -2.46 11.26 -1.51
N LEU A 550 -3.31 12.15 -0.98
CA LEU A 550 -4.74 11.87 -0.81
C LEU A 550 -5.44 11.49 -2.13
N LEU A 551 -5.10 12.22 -3.20
CA LEU A 551 -5.65 11.96 -4.52
C LEU A 551 -5.16 10.61 -5.07
N GLU A 552 -3.87 10.31 -4.94
CA GLU A 552 -3.28 9.04 -5.34
C GLU A 552 -3.95 7.88 -4.61
N THR A 553 -4.06 7.96 -3.29
CA THR A 553 -4.69 6.90 -2.49
C THR A 553 -6.12 6.66 -2.92
N LYS A 554 -6.92 7.74 -3.05
CA LYS A 554 -8.30 7.66 -3.54
C LYS A 554 -8.35 6.98 -4.90
N SER A 555 -7.48 7.37 -5.82
CA SER A 555 -7.45 6.81 -7.17
C SER A 555 -7.08 5.32 -7.17
N VAL A 556 -6.11 4.89 -6.37
CA VAL A 556 -5.72 3.48 -6.22
C VAL A 556 -6.88 2.63 -5.70
N ILE A 557 -7.54 3.11 -4.65
CA ILE A 557 -8.65 2.44 -3.97
C ILE A 557 -9.85 2.31 -4.91
N GLN A 558 -10.27 3.41 -5.52
CA GLN A 558 -11.42 3.43 -6.43
C GLN A 558 -11.18 2.61 -7.71
N PHE A 559 -9.95 2.59 -8.23
CA PHE A 559 -9.61 1.74 -9.36
C PHE A 559 -9.66 0.24 -9.00
N SER A 560 -9.23 -0.10 -7.78
CA SER A 560 -9.28 -1.47 -7.27
C SER A 560 -10.71 -1.99 -7.12
N LEU A 561 -11.70 -1.12 -6.88
CA LEU A 561 -13.13 -1.50 -6.86
C LEU A 561 -13.61 -2.06 -8.21
N LEU A 562 -13.15 -1.49 -9.33
CA LEU A 562 -13.62 -1.86 -10.67
C LEU A 562 -12.91 -3.08 -11.26
N PHE A 563 -11.61 -3.19 -11.00
CA PHE A 563 -10.77 -4.20 -11.64
C PHE A 563 -10.30 -5.30 -10.69
N GLY A 564 -10.55 -5.14 -9.39
CA GLY A 564 -10.11 -6.06 -8.34
C GLY A 564 -8.79 -5.62 -7.71
N THR A 565 -8.55 -6.10 -6.49
CA THR A 565 -7.42 -5.75 -5.63
C THR A 565 -6.16 -6.59 -5.91
N THR A 566 -5.99 -7.08 -7.14
CA THR A 566 -4.84 -7.95 -7.47
C THR A 566 -3.52 -7.19 -7.42
N TRP A 567 -2.44 -7.91 -7.11
CA TRP A 567 -1.10 -7.32 -7.07
C TRP A 567 -0.72 -6.67 -8.42
N ILE A 568 -1.13 -7.28 -9.54
CA ILE A 568 -0.89 -6.75 -10.89
C ILE A 568 -1.61 -5.42 -11.06
N ASN A 569 -2.92 -5.37 -10.75
CA ASN A 569 -3.70 -4.15 -10.89
C ASN A 569 -3.11 -3.04 -10.03
N THR A 570 -2.84 -3.32 -8.75
CA THR A 570 -2.27 -2.31 -7.85
C THR A 570 -0.91 -1.80 -8.34
N SER A 571 -0.01 -2.69 -8.77
CA SER A 571 1.29 -2.27 -9.30
C SER A 571 1.19 -1.50 -10.62
N LEU A 572 0.28 -1.88 -11.52
CA LEU A 572 0.02 -1.14 -12.76
C LEU A 572 -0.57 0.24 -12.49
N VAL A 573 -1.39 0.39 -11.45
CA VAL A 573 -1.88 1.70 -11.02
C VAL A 573 -0.73 2.59 -10.59
N PHE A 574 0.14 2.13 -9.69
CA PHE A 574 1.32 2.90 -9.25
C PHE A 574 2.24 3.26 -10.42
N LEU A 575 2.51 2.31 -11.32
CA LEU A 575 3.27 2.58 -12.53
C LEU A 575 2.58 3.63 -13.42
N SER A 576 1.26 3.56 -13.58
CA SER A 576 0.48 4.52 -14.37
C SER A 576 0.54 5.92 -13.77
N VAL A 577 0.46 6.05 -12.44
CA VAL A 577 0.63 7.32 -11.73
C VAL A 577 2.00 7.92 -12.05
N LEU A 578 3.08 7.15 -11.96
CA LEU A 578 4.43 7.65 -12.31
C LEU A 578 4.59 7.98 -13.79
N LEU A 579 3.98 7.21 -14.70
CA LEU A 579 4.00 7.53 -16.13
C LEU A 579 3.23 8.82 -16.42
N LEU A 580 2.13 9.10 -15.69
CA LEU A 580 1.41 10.36 -15.79
C LEU A 580 2.20 11.53 -15.22
N VAL A 581 2.99 11.32 -14.18
CA VAL A 581 3.98 12.30 -13.69
C VAL A 581 4.95 12.65 -14.81
N LEU A 582 5.54 11.64 -15.47
CA LEU A 582 6.45 11.86 -16.61
C LEU A 582 5.76 12.57 -17.78
N ALA A 583 4.52 12.19 -18.10
CA ALA A 583 3.74 12.83 -19.15
C ALA A 583 3.43 14.30 -18.83
N ALA A 584 3.04 14.61 -17.60
CA ALA A 584 2.78 15.97 -17.14
C ALA A 584 4.07 16.83 -17.18
N ASN A 585 5.19 16.24 -16.76
CA ASN A 585 6.50 16.91 -16.82
C ASN A 585 6.93 17.18 -18.28
N TRP A 586 6.75 16.20 -19.17
CA TRP A 586 6.99 16.37 -20.61
C TRP A 586 6.11 17.46 -21.22
N THR A 587 4.82 17.49 -20.88
CA THR A 587 3.90 18.56 -21.29
C THR A 587 4.39 19.94 -20.84
N ALA A 588 4.87 20.09 -19.59
CA ALA A 588 5.42 21.34 -19.10
C ALA A 588 6.65 21.80 -19.90
N VAL A 589 7.56 20.87 -20.23
CA VAL A 589 8.75 21.13 -21.05
C VAL A 589 8.37 21.56 -22.48
N VAL A 590 7.49 20.80 -23.15
CA VAL A 590 7.09 21.05 -24.54
C VAL A 590 6.29 22.35 -24.66
N ALA A 591 5.36 22.59 -23.73
CA ALA A 591 4.54 23.79 -23.73
C ALA A 591 5.31 25.06 -23.34
N ARG A 592 6.57 24.96 -22.89
CA ARG A 592 7.44 26.08 -22.49
C ARG A 592 6.71 27.13 -21.63
N ALA A 593 5.97 26.68 -20.62
CA ALA A 593 5.19 27.54 -19.72
C ALA A 593 4.07 28.39 -20.37
N ARG A 594 3.63 28.08 -21.60
CA ARG A 594 2.50 28.79 -22.24
C ARG A 594 1.14 28.47 -21.62
N ILE A 595 1.07 27.44 -20.78
CA ILE A 595 -0.18 27.00 -20.14
C ILE A 595 -0.42 27.85 -18.88
N PRO A 596 -1.53 28.60 -18.80
CA PRO A 596 -1.82 29.40 -17.61
C PRO A 596 -2.15 28.50 -16.42
N VAL A 597 -1.42 28.68 -15.31
CA VAL A 597 -1.64 27.95 -14.05
C VAL A 597 -3.11 27.97 -13.58
N PRO A 598 -3.87 29.10 -13.67
CA PRO A 598 -5.30 29.10 -13.30
C PRO A 598 -6.17 28.14 -14.12
N LEU A 599 -5.84 27.89 -15.40
CA LEU A 599 -6.59 26.95 -16.24
C LEU A 599 -6.36 25.51 -15.76
N VAL A 600 -5.11 25.13 -15.51
CA VAL A 600 -4.75 23.80 -14.99
C VAL A 600 -5.42 23.56 -13.64
N PHE A 601 -5.44 24.58 -12.79
CA PHE A 601 -6.14 24.53 -11.51
C PHE A 601 -7.65 24.31 -11.69
N GLY A 602 -8.32 25.07 -12.56
CA GLY A 602 -9.75 24.88 -12.84
C GLY A 602 -10.06 23.46 -13.34
N LEU A 603 -9.24 22.93 -14.25
CA LEU A 603 -9.37 21.56 -14.75
C LEU A 603 -9.14 20.51 -13.65
N LEU A 604 -8.17 20.73 -12.76
CA LEU A 604 -7.92 19.85 -11.62
C LEU A 604 -9.12 19.77 -10.68
N ILE A 605 -9.74 20.91 -10.33
CA ILE A 605 -10.91 20.93 -9.45
C ILE A 605 -12.10 20.24 -10.10
N VAL A 606 -12.39 20.55 -11.38
CA VAL A 606 -13.48 19.89 -12.11
C VAL A 606 -13.25 18.38 -12.18
N ALA A 607 -12.04 17.94 -12.53
CA ALA A 607 -11.71 16.53 -12.60
C ALA A 607 -11.82 15.85 -11.22
N SER A 608 -11.35 16.50 -10.15
CA SER A 608 -11.39 15.93 -8.79
C SER A 608 -12.83 15.75 -8.27
N LEU A 609 -13.72 16.68 -8.60
CA LEU A 609 -15.13 16.64 -8.18
C LEU A 609 -16.02 15.80 -9.10
N ALA A 610 -15.56 15.42 -10.30
CA ALA A 610 -16.34 14.65 -11.27
C ALA A 610 -16.89 13.34 -10.67
N THR A 611 -16.12 12.66 -9.80
CA THR A 611 -16.55 11.42 -9.14
C THR A 611 -17.71 11.59 -8.16
N LEU A 612 -18.00 12.81 -7.71
CA LEU A 612 -19.17 13.10 -6.87
C LEU A 612 -20.47 13.12 -7.69
N PHE A 613 -20.39 13.52 -8.95
CA PHE A 613 -21.54 13.59 -9.86
C PHE A 613 -21.75 12.28 -10.62
N TYR A 614 -20.67 11.53 -10.87
CA TYR A 614 -20.70 10.26 -11.56
C TYR A 614 -19.96 9.20 -10.75
N PRO A 615 -20.67 8.47 -9.85
CA PRO A 615 -20.08 7.42 -9.04
C PRO A 615 -19.43 6.35 -9.90
N LEU A 616 -18.24 5.89 -9.51
CA LEU A 616 -17.48 4.92 -10.31
C LEU A 616 -18.23 3.60 -10.51
N ALA A 617 -19.04 3.19 -9.53
CA ALA A 617 -19.89 1.99 -9.62
C ALA A 617 -20.88 2.05 -10.79
N SER A 618 -21.30 3.24 -11.24
CA SER A 618 -22.16 3.39 -12.42
C SER A 618 -21.50 2.89 -13.70
N LEU A 619 -20.16 2.89 -13.78
CA LEU A 619 -19.41 2.33 -14.91
C LEU A 619 -19.53 0.80 -15.00
N LEU A 620 -19.98 0.10 -13.95
CA LEU A 620 -20.23 -1.34 -14.02
C LEU A 620 -21.36 -1.69 -15.00
N SER A 621 -22.26 -0.74 -15.28
CA SER A 621 -23.33 -0.89 -16.28
C SER A 621 -22.86 -0.82 -17.73
N VAL A 622 -21.61 -0.39 -17.97
CA VAL A 622 -21.04 -0.30 -19.32
C VAL A 622 -20.62 -1.70 -19.77
N GLU A 623 -21.34 -2.27 -20.74
CA GLU A 623 -21.14 -3.65 -21.22
C GLU A 623 -19.77 -3.86 -21.89
N ASN A 624 -19.29 -2.87 -22.64
CA ASN A 624 -18.02 -2.98 -23.36
C ASN A 624 -16.84 -2.82 -22.36
N PRO A 625 -16.00 -3.85 -22.16
CA PRO A 625 -14.93 -3.81 -21.17
C PRO A 625 -13.87 -2.73 -21.48
N THR A 626 -13.60 -2.48 -22.76
CA THR A 626 -12.60 -1.50 -23.19
C THR A 626 -13.08 -0.08 -22.93
N SER A 627 -14.34 0.26 -23.26
CA SER A 627 -14.87 1.59 -22.98
C SER A 627 -15.00 1.83 -21.48
N ARG A 628 -15.44 0.82 -20.72
CA ARG A 628 -15.47 0.86 -19.25
C ARG A 628 -14.08 1.15 -18.68
N PHE A 629 -13.06 0.46 -19.17
CA PHE A 629 -11.67 0.68 -18.76
C PHE A 629 -11.19 2.10 -19.07
N VAL A 630 -11.40 2.59 -20.30
CA VAL A 630 -10.96 3.93 -20.70
C VAL A 630 -11.67 5.00 -19.89
N LEU A 631 -12.99 4.90 -19.69
CA LEU A 631 -13.76 5.86 -18.89
C LEU A 631 -13.33 5.84 -17.42
N ALA A 632 -13.14 4.65 -16.84
CA ALA A 632 -12.64 4.50 -15.48
C ALA A 632 -11.25 5.13 -15.33
N ALA A 633 -10.33 4.80 -16.24
CA ALA A 633 -8.97 5.33 -16.22
C ALA A 633 -8.96 6.87 -16.35
N LEU A 634 -9.75 7.44 -17.27
CA LEU A 634 -9.85 8.88 -17.42
C LEU A 634 -10.42 9.53 -16.15
N LEU A 635 -11.53 9.02 -15.64
CA LEU A 635 -12.19 9.60 -14.46
C LEU A 635 -11.31 9.52 -13.20
N THR A 636 -10.55 8.43 -13.05
CA THR A 636 -9.69 8.20 -11.90
C THR A 636 -8.34 8.92 -11.98
N PHE A 637 -7.72 8.99 -13.17
CA PHE A 637 -6.33 9.46 -13.31
C PHE A 637 -6.17 10.84 -13.93
N LEU A 638 -7.21 11.42 -14.53
CA LEU A 638 -7.14 12.78 -15.06
C LEU A 638 -6.83 13.85 -13.97
N PRO A 639 -7.39 13.77 -12.75
CA PRO A 639 -6.97 14.66 -11.65
C PRO A 639 -5.49 14.52 -11.33
N VAL A 640 -4.96 13.29 -11.32
CA VAL A 640 -3.54 12.98 -11.04
C VAL A 640 -2.65 13.64 -12.08
N TYR A 641 -3.03 13.60 -13.35
CA TYR A 641 -2.31 14.29 -14.42
C TYR A 641 -2.27 15.81 -14.21
N PHE A 642 -3.42 16.46 -13.96
CA PHE A 642 -3.46 17.91 -13.75
C PHE A 642 -2.74 18.36 -12.48
N ALA A 643 -2.79 17.57 -11.41
CA ALA A 643 -2.01 17.80 -10.19
C ALA A 643 -0.51 17.82 -10.47
N ASN A 644 -0.01 16.84 -11.24
CA ASN A 644 1.40 16.77 -11.63
C ASN A 644 1.81 17.85 -12.64
N LEU A 645 0.90 18.29 -13.50
CA LEU A 645 1.14 19.39 -14.41
C LEU A 645 1.26 20.71 -13.63
N LEU A 646 0.39 20.93 -12.64
CA LEU A 646 0.46 22.06 -11.72
C LEU A 646 1.78 22.06 -10.94
N PHE A 647 2.21 20.91 -10.44
CA PHE A 647 3.52 20.73 -9.80
C PHE A 647 4.65 21.14 -10.74
N SER A 648 4.70 20.55 -11.93
CA SER A 648 5.80 20.75 -12.90
C SER A 648 5.91 22.21 -13.35
N LEU A 649 4.78 22.86 -13.67
CA LEU A 649 4.75 24.29 -14.03
C LEU A 649 5.20 25.20 -12.89
N SER A 650 4.88 24.84 -11.64
CA SER A 650 5.27 25.62 -10.45
C SER A 650 6.73 25.38 -10.04
N PHE A 651 7.31 24.25 -10.46
CA PHE A 651 8.64 23.76 -10.07
C PHE A 651 9.76 24.17 -11.03
N GLN A 652 9.47 24.29 -12.33
CA GLN A 652 10.47 24.40 -13.41
C GLN A 652 11.46 25.57 -13.30
N ASP A 653 11.04 26.71 -12.72
CA ASP A 653 11.83 27.96 -12.69
C ASP A 653 12.36 28.31 -11.28
N LYS A 654 12.43 27.33 -10.36
CA LYS A 654 12.84 27.58 -8.97
C LYS A 654 14.32 27.27 -8.75
N ALA A 655 15.05 28.24 -8.17
CA ALA A 655 16.48 28.15 -7.92
C ALA A 655 16.87 27.09 -6.85
N GLU A 656 15.98 26.83 -5.89
CA GLU A 656 16.16 25.82 -4.83
C GLU A 656 15.13 24.68 -5.00
N ALA A 657 15.13 24.05 -6.17
CA ALA A 657 14.14 23.03 -6.55
C ALA A 657 14.22 21.77 -5.67
N GLU A 658 15.43 21.30 -5.34
CA GLU A 658 15.65 20.16 -4.45
C GLU A 658 15.07 20.39 -3.04
N HIS A 659 15.11 21.63 -2.54
CA HIS A 659 14.51 21.98 -1.26
C HIS A 659 12.99 21.91 -1.35
N LEU A 660 12.38 22.54 -2.37
CA LEU A 660 10.92 22.49 -2.58
C LEU A 660 10.41 21.06 -2.80
N PHE A 661 11.19 20.21 -3.46
CA PHE A 661 10.90 18.79 -3.59
C PHE A 661 10.86 18.09 -2.23
N GLY A 662 11.83 18.37 -1.34
CA GLY A 662 11.82 17.88 0.03
C GLY A 662 10.59 18.32 0.85
N TRP A 663 10.17 19.59 0.73
CA TRP A 663 8.94 20.09 1.36
C TRP A 663 7.68 19.39 0.82
N ASN A 664 7.64 19.09 -0.48
CA ASN A 664 6.56 18.32 -1.08
C ASN A 664 6.48 16.90 -0.51
N LEU A 665 7.60 16.21 -0.31
CA LEU A 665 7.64 14.87 0.30
C LEU A 665 7.19 14.87 1.76
N ILE A 666 7.55 15.90 2.55
CA ILE A 666 7.01 16.07 3.91
C ILE A 666 5.49 16.30 3.85
N GLY A 667 5.03 17.08 2.88
CA GLY A 667 3.61 17.26 2.58
C GLY A 667 2.89 15.96 2.26
N ALA A 668 3.49 15.09 1.45
CA ALA A 668 2.95 13.76 1.14
C ALA A 668 2.75 12.96 2.43
N THR A 669 3.69 13.00 3.38
CA THR A 669 3.53 12.35 4.69
C THR A 669 2.27 12.83 5.42
N LEU A 670 1.99 14.14 5.43
CA LEU A 670 0.75 14.68 6.01
C LEU A 670 -0.49 14.17 5.27
N GLY A 671 -0.41 14.00 3.95
CA GLY A 671 -1.48 13.39 3.15
C GLY A 671 -1.77 11.97 3.60
N GLY A 672 -0.75 11.16 3.87
CA GLY A 672 -0.91 9.76 4.27
C GLY A 672 -1.46 9.62 5.68
N VAL A 673 -1.19 10.59 6.55
CA VAL A 673 -1.87 10.72 7.85
C VAL A 673 -3.32 11.17 7.67
N ALA A 674 -3.57 12.14 6.78
CA ALA A 674 -4.91 12.64 6.51
C ALA A 674 -5.80 11.60 5.82
N GLU A 675 -5.24 10.62 5.14
CA GLU A 675 -5.95 9.51 4.49
C GLU A 675 -6.88 8.79 5.48
N TYR A 676 -6.45 8.60 6.73
CA TYR A 676 -7.23 7.97 7.79
C TYR A 676 -8.57 8.68 8.07
N SER A 677 -8.73 9.95 7.68
CA SER A 677 -10.02 10.63 7.74
C SER A 677 -11.11 9.93 6.92
N SER A 678 -10.75 9.13 5.90
CA SER A 678 -11.68 8.32 5.11
C SER A 678 -12.51 7.37 5.97
N MET A 679 -11.98 6.87 7.09
CA MET A 679 -12.71 6.03 8.06
C MET A 679 -13.90 6.76 8.68
N ALA A 680 -13.81 8.09 8.81
CA ALA A 680 -14.89 8.93 9.34
C ALA A 680 -15.82 9.46 8.24
N ILE A 681 -15.27 9.94 7.12
CA ILE A 681 -16.06 10.69 6.12
C ILE A 681 -16.39 9.90 4.84
N GLY A 682 -15.72 8.78 4.57
CA GLY A 682 -15.82 8.02 3.32
C GLY A 682 -14.91 8.54 2.20
N TYR A 683 -14.74 7.75 1.14
CA TYR A 683 -13.82 8.07 0.03
C TYR A 683 -14.36 9.13 -0.93
N GLY A 684 -15.68 9.24 -1.07
CA GLY A 684 -16.32 10.31 -1.82
C GLY A 684 -15.99 11.68 -1.23
N ALA A 685 -16.12 11.85 0.09
CA ALA A 685 -15.80 13.10 0.78
C ALA A 685 -14.31 13.47 0.69
N LEU A 686 -13.43 12.49 0.49
CA LEU A 686 -11.99 12.75 0.28
C LEU A 686 -11.72 13.57 -0.99
N ALA A 687 -12.56 13.47 -2.04
CA ALA A 687 -12.45 14.36 -3.21
C ALA A 687 -12.65 15.83 -2.86
N VAL A 688 -13.56 16.13 -1.92
CA VAL A 688 -13.80 17.49 -1.44
C VAL A 688 -12.58 17.99 -0.68
N LEU A 689 -12.00 17.16 0.19
CA LEU A 689 -10.77 17.51 0.92
C LEU A 689 -9.63 17.82 -0.05
N VAL A 690 -9.42 16.98 -1.07
CA VAL A 690 -8.43 17.22 -2.15
C VAL A 690 -8.67 18.56 -2.85
N ALA A 691 -9.91 18.85 -3.24
CA ALA A 691 -10.27 20.11 -3.91
C ALA A 691 -10.04 21.35 -3.03
N VAL A 692 -10.38 21.25 -1.74
CA VAL A 692 -10.15 22.33 -0.75
C VAL A 692 -8.65 22.56 -0.56
N THR A 693 -7.86 21.49 -0.40
CA THR A 693 -6.41 21.62 -0.22
C THR A 693 -5.74 22.21 -1.47
N TYR A 694 -6.10 21.79 -2.67
CA TYR A 694 -5.59 22.42 -3.90
C TYR A 694 -6.04 23.88 -4.05
N SER A 695 -7.24 24.24 -3.58
CA SER A 695 -7.69 25.64 -3.57
C SER A 695 -6.82 26.51 -2.66
N ALA A 696 -6.40 25.97 -1.51
CA ALA A 696 -5.42 26.63 -0.64
C ALA A 696 -4.03 26.73 -1.31
N VAL A 697 -3.59 25.71 -2.06
CA VAL A 697 -2.36 25.77 -2.87
C VAL A 697 -2.42 26.95 -3.85
N PHE A 698 -3.52 27.09 -4.60
CA PHE A 698 -3.68 28.18 -5.56
C PHE A 698 -3.60 29.56 -4.88
N ALA A 699 -4.29 29.73 -3.75
CA ALA A 699 -4.23 30.97 -2.98
C ALA A 699 -2.79 31.30 -2.51
N LEU A 700 -2.04 30.31 -2.01
CA LEU A 700 -0.66 30.50 -1.57
C LEU A 700 0.30 30.81 -2.73
N LEU A 701 0.15 30.14 -3.89
CA LEU A 701 0.94 30.45 -5.08
C LEU A 701 0.67 31.87 -5.59
N TRP A 702 -0.59 32.32 -5.53
CA TRP A 702 -0.97 33.68 -5.92
C TRP A 702 -0.40 34.73 -4.96
N LEU A 703 -0.47 34.50 -3.66
CA LEU A 703 0.13 35.38 -2.64
C LEU A 703 1.67 35.44 -2.76
N GLY A 704 2.32 34.30 -3.00
CA GLY A 704 3.77 34.23 -3.21
C GLY A 704 4.24 34.98 -4.47
N GLY A 705 3.44 34.96 -5.54
CA GLY A 705 3.70 35.74 -6.76
C GLY A 705 3.56 37.26 -6.58
N ARG A 706 2.77 37.71 -5.60
CA ARG A 706 2.63 39.13 -5.26
C ARG A 706 3.80 39.64 -4.40
N SER A 707 4.23 38.84 -3.42
CA SER A 707 5.39 39.17 -2.55
C SER A 707 6.67 39.36 -3.36
N THR A 708 6.91 38.49 -4.34
CA THR A 708 8.09 38.56 -5.22
C THR A 708 8.07 39.77 -6.16
N ARG A 709 6.90 40.25 -6.59
CA ARG A 709 6.79 41.51 -7.35
C ARG A 709 7.01 42.74 -6.48
N ALA A 710 6.57 42.73 -5.22
CA ALA A 710 6.73 43.85 -4.30
C ALA A 710 8.21 44.09 -3.93
N ASP A 711 8.99 43.02 -3.69
CA ASP A 711 10.42 43.12 -3.37
C ASP A 711 11.25 43.67 -4.55
N VAL A 712 10.90 43.28 -5.80
CA VAL A 712 11.55 43.80 -7.01
C VAL A 712 11.24 45.29 -7.23
N THR A 713 10.04 45.76 -6.86
CA THR A 713 9.71 47.19 -6.93
C THR A 713 10.36 48.04 -5.84
N SER A 714 10.75 47.46 -4.69
CA SER A 714 11.45 48.18 -3.62
C SER A 714 12.96 48.30 -3.84
N GLU A 715 13.60 47.38 -4.57
CA GLU A 715 15.02 47.49 -4.93
C GLU A 715 15.28 48.43 -6.14
N SER A 716 14.24 48.81 -6.89
CA SER A 716 14.37 49.69 -8.06
C SER A 716 14.31 51.20 -7.77
N VAL A 717 14.36 51.62 -6.50
CA VAL A 717 14.49 53.03 -6.12
C VAL A 717 15.89 53.26 -5.57
N PRO A 718 16.84 53.76 -6.37
CA PRO A 718 18.09 54.25 -5.81
C PRO A 718 17.79 55.54 -5.06
N SER A 719 18.05 55.56 -3.75
CA SER A 719 18.26 56.79 -2.98
C SER A 719 19.75 57.00 -2.77
#